data_AF-A0A7Y5W5U0-F1
#
_entry.id   AF-A0A7Y5W5U0-F1
#
_cell.length_a   1.000
_cell.length_b   1.000
_cell.length_c   1.000
_cell.angle_alpha   90.00
_cell.angle_beta   90.00
_cell.angle_gamma   90.00
#
_symmetry.space_group_name_H-M   'P 1'
#
loop_
_entity.id
_entity.type
_entity.pdbx_description
1 polymer ?
#
loop_
_entity_poly.entity_id
_entity_poly.type
_entity_poly.pdbx_seq_one_letter_code
_entity_poly.pdbx_strand_id
1 'polypeptide(L)'
;MAVPMASQRQVSRGVGGFLLAIALGATAAADEAAVLEQLEQSRAKYTTAEAWAARRRQLQTEFLKGAGLWPLPPRPPVAAIVHSRRQYGDYSVENVALETFPGFYCTGNLYRPAGRKNLSPIVLCPHGHFKPLGRYREDQQIRSAHFARMGATVFSYSMVGWQDSRQTTHDDPRVLALQTWNSLRVLDFLAGLPRVDAERIGVTGASGGGTQTLYLALIDDRVQVSAPVVIIYPWAAPDGCRCEGGLPVMQEARTNAIELAAAVSPRPQLLISAGKDDPTHNFPAVGLPFVQHMYGLAGAAAGLRSVHLADEAHDYGPMKRKHVYEFFARHLPIEPDGFLAPQKSKAAGLLVEDLTKIRIETPEQLEVFSSAHPIPPNALSGSEAVGEAFEKHLEQLRQTSARRAGTIRVDQAPPARYAPKDAGDEDEALLFTPAGFEKAGVPKVASGADAGLLEIVVRNGAGGRPTHCRVNVVGPDGDYYEPARGPLKQYGLTGLWPQAGWGNRRGKGPIRYLGRFFYCNGTDTVAVPAGVVRVEAWKGLEYRPASMTTLVSAGGTQRVEIVLERTASMVEHQYWSGDPHLHLERRDEQDDERILALLAAEDIRFGVTLAYNEPAGPYAAFLEAMDSPQLRGLGKRSIAQRDGCTVLSGQEYRSSQYGHLNLYLLDDLVAPGQSYNADEWPPFGDVAARARRAGGVAIHAHGGYAREIYADVVHGAIDGVELLQFGVYREIGLEDWYHMLSAGFRVPATGASDYPACRKLGDCMTYVWSEEAPGMESWLRGMARGRSFFTSGPLVLLEVDGKRPGSQINKSGAGPHAVTARVRVRCEVAPVTHVQLVANGRVLRAMEVPRSVGQGQWLEMDATIDLEKSAWIAARAYSLSSQGTPDAESHTNPIYVYVNGRPPYEQSSLDRLVAAIEEQIAVHKKRRFAEQPRVVAYFQEARDTLMKIRAAGGMATGEGP
;
A
#
# COMPACT_ATOMS: atom_id res chain seq x y z
N MET A 1 -4.14 28.60 -82.05
CA MET A 1 -5.60 28.81 -82.19
C MET A 1 -6.30 27.47 -82.06
N ALA A 2 -7.46 27.48 -81.42
CA ALA A 2 -8.03 26.41 -80.62
C ALA A 2 -8.81 25.32 -81.39
N VAL A 3 -8.96 24.14 -80.77
CA VAL A 3 -10.17 23.29 -80.83
C VAL A 3 -10.32 22.48 -79.49
N PRO A 4 -11.47 22.52 -78.78
CA PRO A 4 -11.78 21.72 -77.58
C PRO A 4 -12.84 20.61 -77.84
N MET A 5 -12.66 19.39 -77.29
CA MET A 5 -13.15 18.76 -76.03
C MET A 5 -14.60 18.21 -76.00
N ALA A 6 -14.73 16.88 -75.82
CA ALA A 6 -15.54 16.18 -74.79
C ALA A 6 -15.48 14.63 -74.96
N SER A 7 -15.26 13.87 -73.87
CA SER A 7 -15.55 12.42 -73.72
C SER A 7 -15.37 12.03 -72.24
N GLN A 8 -15.96 11.00 -71.62
CA GLN A 8 -17.05 10.07 -71.91
C GLN A 8 -17.36 9.29 -70.61
N ARG A 9 -18.59 8.76 -70.48
CA ARG A 9 -19.03 7.73 -69.53
C ARG A 9 -18.86 6.32 -70.11
N GLN A 10 -18.68 5.31 -69.27
CA GLN A 10 -19.09 3.88 -69.46
C GLN A 10 -19.29 3.29 -68.05
N VAL A 11 -20.45 2.81 -67.58
CA VAL A 11 -21.45 1.79 -67.98
C VAL A 11 -21.05 0.33 -67.68
N SER A 12 -21.65 -0.15 -66.57
CA SER A 12 -22.21 -1.48 -66.22
C SER A 12 -21.40 -2.79 -66.39
N ARG A 13 -21.49 -3.64 -65.35
CA ARG A 13 -22.01 -5.03 -65.43
C ARG A 13 -22.14 -5.64 -64.03
N GLY A 14 -23.23 -6.37 -63.82
CA GLY A 14 -23.45 -7.20 -62.63
C GLY A 14 -23.17 -8.69 -62.88
N VAL A 15 -23.28 -9.42 -61.77
CA VAL A 15 -23.41 -10.88 -61.60
C VAL A 15 -22.12 -11.73 -61.65
N GLY A 16 -21.77 -12.26 -60.48
CA GLY A 16 -20.90 -13.41 -60.20
C GLY A 16 -20.80 -13.53 -58.66
N GLY A 17 -21.18 -14.61 -57.97
CA GLY A 17 -21.16 -16.02 -58.34
C GLY A 17 -19.90 -16.67 -57.75
N PHE A 18 -19.95 -17.00 -56.46
CA PHE A 18 -19.16 -17.99 -55.70
C PHE A 18 -17.72 -18.31 -56.17
N LEU A 19 -16.72 -17.91 -55.37
CA LEU A 19 -15.49 -18.68 -55.03
C LEU A 19 -14.64 -17.83 -54.06
N LEU A 20 -14.87 -17.95 -52.74
CA LEU A 20 -13.95 -17.47 -51.71
C LEU A 20 -13.14 -18.67 -51.21
N ALA A 21 -12.03 -18.96 -51.91
CA ALA A 21 -11.02 -19.90 -51.47
C ALA A 21 -9.92 -19.16 -50.71
N ILE A 22 -9.69 -19.61 -49.47
CA ILE A 22 -8.41 -19.69 -48.75
C ILE A 22 -7.46 -18.48 -48.90
N ALA A 23 -7.47 -17.62 -47.88
CA ALA A 23 -6.35 -16.72 -47.56
C ALA A 23 -5.91 -16.93 -46.10
N LEU A 24 -5.50 -18.15 -45.78
CA LEU A 24 -4.61 -18.50 -44.69
C LEU A 24 -3.48 -19.31 -45.33
N GLY A 25 -2.57 -18.61 -45.99
CA GLY A 25 -1.48 -19.22 -46.72
C GLY A 25 -0.53 -18.13 -47.18
N ALA A 26 0.67 -18.12 -46.59
CA ALA A 26 1.78 -17.19 -46.81
C ALA A 26 1.64 -15.79 -46.18
N THR A 27 1.69 -15.73 -44.85
CA THR A 27 2.37 -14.60 -44.19
C THR A 27 3.84 -14.98 -44.01
N ALA A 28 4.73 -14.10 -44.47
CA ALA A 28 6.17 -14.25 -44.44
C ALA A 28 6.69 -14.79 -43.11
N ALA A 29 7.81 -15.54 -43.15
CA ALA A 29 8.68 -15.69 -41.99
C ALA A 29 9.07 -14.29 -41.51
N ALA A 30 8.30 -13.70 -40.59
CA ALA A 30 8.83 -12.72 -39.67
C ALA A 30 10.03 -13.38 -38.99
N ASP A 31 11.07 -12.59 -38.76
CA ASP A 31 12.46 -13.00 -38.59
C ASP A 31 12.67 -13.90 -37.36
N GLU A 32 12.23 -15.17 -37.42
CA GLU A 32 12.41 -16.17 -36.38
C GLU A 32 13.89 -16.27 -36.01
N ALA A 33 14.78 -16.15 -37.01
CA ALA A 33 16.21 -16.07 -36.80
C ALA A 33 16.61 -14.87 -35.93
N ALA A 34 16.14 -13.65 -36.22
CA ALA A 34 16.43 -12.49 -35.37
C ALA A 34 15.79 -12.56 -33.98
N VAL A 35 14.57 -13.12 -33.86
CA VAL A 35 13.96 -13.35 -32.53
C VAL A 35 14.84 -14.32 -31.73
N LEU A 36 15.28 -15.42 -32.33
CA LEU A 36 16.15 -16.39 -31.67
C LEU A 36 17.52 -15.78 -31.33
N GLU A 37 18.09 -14.98 -32.21
CA GLU A 37 19.32 -14.23 -31.93
C GLU A 37 19.13 -13.28 -30.74
N GLN A 38 18.02 -12.55 -30.69
CA GLN A 38 17.69 -11.65 -29.59
C GLN A 38 17.50 -12.39 -28.27
N LEU A 39 16.88 -13.58 -28.28
CA LEU A 39 16.74 -14.43 -27.09
C LEU A 39 18.10 -14.93 -26.59
N GLU A 40 18.99 -15.35 -27.49
CA GLU A 40 20.35 -15.75 -27.11
C GLU A 40 21.16 -14.57 -26.54
N GLN A 41 21.07 -13.40 -27.16
CA GLN A 41 21.68 -12.16 -26.64
C GLN A 41 21.14 -11.80 -25.25
N SER A 42 19.82 -11.90 -25.05
CA SER A 42 19.17 -11.64 -23.75
C SER A 42 19.66 -12.66 -22.70
N ARG A 43 19.72 -13.95 -23.04
CA ARG A 43 20.22 -15.01 -22.16
C ARG A 43 21.68 -14.79 -21.76
N ALA A 44 22.53 -14.38 -22.70
CA ALA A 44 23.94 -14.10 -22.44
C ALA A 44 24.14 -12.86 -21.56
N LYS A 45 23.23 -11.87 -21.65
CA LYS A 45 23.34 -10.59 -20.96
C LYS A 45 22.78 -10.62 -19.53
N TYR A 46 21.65 -11.30 -19.30
CA TYR A 46 20.97 -11.30 -18.00
C TYR A 46 21.14 -12.64 -17.29
N THR A 47 22.28 -12.79 -16.60
CA THR A 47 22.71 -14.07 -16.00
C THR A 47 22.46 -14.18 -14.49
N THR A 48 21.99 -13.12 -13.84
CA THR A 48 21.65 -13.11 -12.40
C THR A 48 20.21 -12.71 -12.16
N ALA A 49 19.67 -13.09 -10.99
CA ALA A 49 18.31 -12.74 -10.58
C ALA A 49 18.09 -11.21 -10.54
N GLU A 50 19.08 -10.46 -10.06
CA GLU A 50 19.03 -9.00 -9.96
C GLU A 50 19.05 -8.34 -11.34
N ALA A 51 19.93 -8.80 -12.25
CA ALA A 51 20.02 -8.28 -13.61
C ALA A 51 18.72 -8.55 -14.39
N TRP A 52 18.14 -9.74 -14.21
CA TRP A 52 16.86 -10.08 -14.81
C TRP A 52 15.72 -9.24 -14.23
N ALA A 53 15.64 -9.06 -12.90
CA ALA A 53 14.65 -8.19 -12.28
C ALA A 53 14.75 -6.72 -12.73
N ALA A 54 15.97 -6.22 -13.01
CA ALA A 54 16.16 -4.91 -13.62
C ALA A 54 15.63 -4.86 -15.07
N ARG A 55 15.93 -5.88 -15.90
CA ARG A 55 15.40 -5.99 -17.27
C ARG A 55 13.88 -6.04 -17.31
N ARG A 56 13.23 -6.80 -16.42
CA ARG A 56 11.76 -6.86 -16.34
C ARG A 56 11.13 -5.48 -16.12
N ARG A 57 11.65 -4.69 -15.18
CA ARG A 57 11.20 -3.30 -14.92
C ARG A 57 11.42 -2.38 -16.13
N GLN A 58 12.54 -2.57 -16.84
CA GLN A 58 12.78 -1.86 -18.09
C GLN A 58 11.75 -2.23 -19.16
N LEU A 59 11.50 -3.52 -19.38
CA LEU A 59 10.51 -4.01 -20.37
C LEU A 59 9.12 -3.44 -20.11
N GLN A 60 8.68 -3.39 -18.85
CA GLN A 60 7.41 -2.76 -18.46
C GLN A 60 7.35 -1.28 -18.85
N THR A 61 8.40 -0.53 -18.52
CA THR A 61 8.48 0.92 -18.79
C THR A 61 8.48 1.20 -20.29
N GLU A 62 9.30 0.49 -21.05
CA GLU A 62 9.43 0.70 -22.50
C GLU A 62 8.19 0.21 -23.27
N PHE A 63 7.54 -0.87 -22.80
CA PHE A 63 6.23 -1.28 -23.34
C PHE A 63 5.21 -0.15 -23.19
N LEU A 64 5.12 0.46 -22.00
CA LEU A 64 4.18 1.56 -21.74
C LEU A 64 4.49 2.79 -22.60
N LYS A 65 5.77 3.08 -22.87
CA LYS A 65 6.14 4.15 -23.82
C LYS A 65 5.69 3.82 -25.24
N GLY A 66 5.98 2.61 -25.71
CA GLY A 66 5.55 2.15 -27.03
C GLY A 66 4.03 2.13 -27.19
N ALA A 67 3.28 1.91 -26.11
CA ALA A 67 1.82 1.97 -26.10
C ALA A 67 1.25 3.40 -26.00
N GLY A 68 2.09 4.43 -25.86
CA GLY A 68 1.67 5.81 -25.60
C GLY A 68 1.07 6.03 -24.21
N LEU A 69 1.21 5.06 -23.30
CA LEU A 69 0.66 5.07 -21.96
C LEU A 69 1.64 5.60 -20.90
N TRP A 70 2.94 5.72 -21.19
CA TRP A 70 3.93 6.24 -20.26
C TRP A 70 3.97 7.79 -20.17
N PRO A 71 4.19 8.39 -18.97
CA PRO A 71 4.06 7.74 -17.67
C PRO A 71 2.62 7.28 -17.47
N LEU A 72 2.45 6.09 -16.88
CA LEU A 72 1.12 5.51 -16.66
C LEU A 72 0.32 6.47 -15.76
N PRO A 73 -0.78 7.06 -16.27
CA PRO A 73 -1.51 8.05 -15.49
C PRO A 73 -2.24 7.42 -14.29
N PRO A 74 -2.63 8.22 -13.29
CA PRO A 74 -3.52 7.76 -12.23
C PRO A 74 -4.79 7.12 -12.79
N ARG A 75 -5.27 6.07 -12.13
CA ARG A 75 -6.45 5.30 -12.55
C ARG A 75 -7.56 5.52 -11.52
N PRO A 76 -8.44 6.54 -11.66
CA PRO A 76 -9.52 6.80 -10.72
C PRO A 76 -10.55 5.65 -10.68
N PRO A 77 -11.56 5.66 -9.79
CA PRO A 77 -12.67 4.70 -9.89
C PRO A 77 -13.35 4.75 -11.27
N VAL A 78 -13.76 3.59 -11.78
CA VAL A 78 -14.48 3.46 -13.06
C VAL A 78 -15.97 3.65 -12.82
N ALA A 79 -16.63 4.51 -13.61
CA ALA A 79 -18.09 4.54 -13.63
C ALA A 79 -18.62 3.32 -14.39
N ALA A 80 -19.54 2.58 -13.78
CA ALA A 80 -20.07 1.34 -14.34
C ALA A 80 -21.60 1.39 -14.44
N ILE A 81 -22.12 0.97 -15.60
CA ILE A 81 -23.55 0.69 -15.81
C ILE A 81 -23.69 -0.83 -15.70
N VAL A 82 -24.45 -1.30 -14.71
CA VAL A 82 -24.68 -2.73 -14.45
C VAL A 82 -26.18 -3.00 -14.52
N HIS A 83 -26.59 -3.96 -15.34
CA HIS A 83 -28.00 -4.29 -15.52
C HIS A 83 -28.23 -5.75 -15.96
N SER A 84 -29.51 -6.11 -16.08
CA SER A 84 -29.97 -7.41 -16.57
C SER A 84 -29.39 -8.60 -15.79
N ARG A 85 -29.35 -8.55 -14.46
CA ARG A 85 -28.84 -9.68 -13.66
C ARG A 85 -29.67 -10.94 -13.89
N ARG A 86 -28.98 -12.05 -14.21
CA ARG A 86 -29.57 -13.37 -14.49
C ARG A 86 -28.91 -14.41 -13.59
N GLN A 87 -29.72 -15.23 -12.91
CA GLN A 87 -29.25 -16.23 -11.94
C GLN A 87 -29.34 -17.65 -12.53
N TYR A 88 -28.26 -18.42 -12.40
CA TYR A 88 -28.15 -19.80 -12.88
C TYR A 88 -27.58 -20.70 -11.78
N GLY A 89 -28.44 -21.13 -10.86
CA GLY A 89 -28.04 -21.97 -9.74
C GLY A 89 -27.01 -21.28 -8.85
N ASP A 90 -25.75 -21.72 -8.95
CA ASP A 90 -24.60 -21.31 -8.15
C ASP A 90 -23.76 -20.18 -8.77
N TYR A 91 -24.18 -19.59 -9.89
CA TYR A 91 -23.58 -18.36 -10.42
C TYR A 91 -24.63 -17.41 -11.01
N SER A 92 -24.26 -16.14 -11.19
CA SER A 92 -25.06 -15.15 -11.92
C SER A 92 -24.27 -14.49 -13.04
N VAL A 93 -24.96 -13.93 -14.04
CA VAL A 93 -24.40 -13.13 -15.12
C VAL A 93 -25.08 -11.77 -15.16
N GLU A 94 -24.30 -10.70 -15.33
CA GLU A 94 -24.77 -9.31 -15.43
C GLU A 94 -24.13 -8.65 -16.66
N ASN A 95 -24.86 -7.75 -17.32
CA ASN A 95 -24.32 -6.95 -18.42
C ASN A 95 -23.72 -5.67 -17.85
N VAL A 96 -22.49 -5.34 -18.25
CA VAL A 96 -21.73 -4.22 -17.69
C VAL A 96 -21.10 -3.39 -18.79
N ALA A 97 -21.29 -2.07 -18.72
CA ALA A 97 -20.50 -1.09 -19.47
C ALA A 97 -19.66 -0.27 -18.49
N LEU A 98 -18.36 -0.22 -18.74
CA LEU A 98 -17.38 0.55 -17.99
C LEU A 98 -17.00 1.80 -18.77
N GLU A 99 -17.29 3.00 -18.25
CA GLU A 99 -16.78 4.24 -18.83
C GLU A 99 -15.29 4.38 -18.48
N THR A 100 -14.43 3.92 -19.38
CA THR A 100 -12.98 3.83 -19.12
C THR A 100 -12.26 5.15 -19.30
N PHE A 101 -12.88 6.06 -20.07
CA PHE A 101 -12.60 7.50 -20.15
C PHE A 101 -13.87 8.20 -20.64
N PRO A 102 -14.03 9.52 -20.42
CA PRO A 102 -15.29 10.22 -20.69
C PRO A 102 -15.86 9.94 -22.09
N GLY A 103 -17.06 9.35 -22.12
CA GLY A 103 -17.78 8.99 -23.33
C GLY A 103 -17.34 7.68 -24.01
N PHE A 104 -16.38 6.91 -23.49
CA PHE A 104 -15.97 5.62 -24.07
C PHE A 104 -16.19 4.43 -23.13
N TYR A 105 -16.92 3.44 -23.63
CA TYR A 105 -17.44 2.32 -22.85
C TYR A 105 -16.82 0.98 -23.27
N CYS A 106 -16.16 0.33 -22.32
CA CYS A 106 -15.78 -1.08 -22.43
C CYS A 106 -16.95 -1.95 -21.97
N THR A 107 -17.49 -2.77 -22.87
CA THR A 107 -18.64 -3.63 -22.60
C THR A 107 -18.20 -5.06 -22.25
N GLY A 108 -18.98 -5.73 -21.40
CA GLY A 108 -18.71 -7.11 -21.02
C GLY A 108 -19.82 -7.75 -20.19
N ASN A 109 -19.61 -9.00 -19.81
CA ASN A 109 -20.46 -9.73 -18.88
C ASN A 109 -19.69 -10.08 -17.61
N LEU A 110 -20.30 -9.77 -16.46
CA LEU A 110 -19.80 -10.09 -15.13
C LEU A 110 -20.44 -11.38 -14.65
N TYR A 111 -19.62 -12.42 -14.45
CA TYR A 111 -20.04 -13.69 -13.86
C TYR A 111 -19.63 -13.69 -12.39
N ARG A 112 -20.58 -13.97 -11.49
CA ARG A 112 -20.33 -13.98 -10.04
C ARG A 112 -20.74 -15.30 -9.41
N PRO A 113 -19.98 -15.82 -8.43
CA PRO A 113 -20.41 -16.97 -7.65
C PRO A 113 -21.62 -16.60 -6.78
N ALA A 114 -22.51 -17.55 -6.54
CA ALA A 114 -23.63 -17.40 -5.61
C ALA A 114 -23.40 -18.20 -4.32
N GLY A 115 -23.96 -17.74 -3.20
CA GLY A 115 -23.97 -18.47 -1.92
C GLY A 115 -22.62 -18.59 -1.19
N ARG A 116 -21.57 -17.90 -1.66
CA ARG A 116 -20.24 -17.92 -1.03
C ARG A 116 -20.16 -17.00 0.19
N LYS A 117 -19.55 -17.52 1.27
CA LYS A 117 -19.20 -16.74 2.47
C LYS A 117 -17.86 -16.00 2.28
N ASN A 118 -16.85 -16.66 1.70
CA ASN A 118 -15.52 -16.09 1.48
C ASN A 118 -15.46 -15.06 0.35
N LEU A 119 -14.43 -14.21 0.35
CA LEU A 119 -14.13 -13.31 -0.78
C LEU A 119 -13.81 -14.12 -2.05
N SER A 120 -14.33 -13.65 -3.18
CA SER A 120 -14.10 -14.27 -4.49
C SER A 120 -12.81 -13.75 -5.14
N PRO A 121 -11.90 -14.62 -5.61
CA PRO A 121 -10.79 -14.19 -6.46
C PRO A 121 -11.32 -13.64 -7.78
N ILE A 122 -10.50 -12.88 -8.50
CA ILE A 122 -10.87 -12.22 -9.75
C ILE A 122 -10.25 -12.97 -10.93
N VAL A 123 -11.02 -13.18 -12.00
CA VAL A 123 -10.49 -13.68 -13.28
C VAL A 123 -10.91 -12.77 -14.44
N LEU A 124 -9.94 -12.23 -15.17
CA LEU A 124 -10.17 -11.47 -16.39
C LEU A 124 -10.11 -12.41 -17.59
N CYS A 125 -11.11 -12.30 -18.48
CA CYS A 125 -11.26 -13.15 -19.67
C CYS A 125 -11.34 -12.31 -20.96
N PRO A 126 -10.27 -11.64 -21.40
CA PRO A 126 -10.23 -11.06 -22.75
C PRO A 126 -10.43 -12.14 -23.81
N HIS A 127 -11.05 -11.81 -24.94
CA HIS A 127 -11.23 -12.73 -26.06
C HIS A 127 -10.29 -12.41 -27.23
N GLY A 128 -10.00 -13.41 -28.06
CA GLY A 128 -9.28 -13.24 -29.34
C GLY A 128 -10.22 -13.09 -30.54
N HIS A 129 -9.64 -13.05 -31.74
CA HIS A 129 -10.32 -12.81 -33.03
C HIS A 129 -11.16 -13.99 -33.55
N PHE A 130 -11.88 -14.68 -32.67
CA PHE A 130 -12.76 -15.78 -33.02
C PHE A 130 -14.08 -15.24 -33.63
N LYS A 131 -14.08 -15.10 -34.96
CA LYS A 131 -15.23 -14.59 -35.71
C LYS A 131 -16.39 -15.61 -35.76
N PRO A 132 -17.65 -15.15 -35.84
CA PRO A 132 -18.08 -13.75 -35.76
C PRO A 132 -18.40 -13.29 -34.32
N LEU A 133 -18.43 -14.21 -33.36
CA LEU A 133 -19.07 -14.00 -32.07
C LEU A 133 -18.15 -13.41 -30.98
N GLY A 134 -16.83 -13.53 -31.10
CA GLY A 134 -15.84 -13.10 -30.09
C GLY A 134 -16.26 -13.50 -28.67
N ARG A 135 -16.58 -12.56 -27.76
CA ARG A 135 -16.98 -12.94 -26.38
C ARG A 135 -18.31 -13.68 -26.26
N TYR A 136 -19.20 -13.59 -27.25
CA TYR A 136 -20.51 -14.25 -27.21
C TYR A 136 -20.46 -15.75 -27.49
N ARG A 137 -19.33 -16.25 -28.00
CA ARG A 137 -19.19 -17.65 -28.38
C ARG A 137 -19.30 -18.59 -27.17
N GLU A 138 -19.74 -19.81 -27.43
CA GLU A 138 -20.01 -20.82 -26.42
C GLU A 138 -18.81 -21.11 -25.49
N ASP A 139 -17.61 -21.32 -26.04
CA ASP A 139 -16.44 -21.66 -25.23
C ASP A 139 -15.97 -20.53 -24.29
N GLN A 140 -16.25 -19.26 -24.64
CA GLN A 140 -15.99 -18.12 -23.76
C GLN A 140 -16.97 -18.11 -22.57
N GLN A 141 -18.25 -18.38 -22.84
CA GLN A 141 -19.27 -18.46 -21.81
C GLN A 141 -19.02 -19.64 -20.88
N ILE A 142 -18.69 -20.81 -21.43
CA ILE A 142 -18.31 -22.00 -20.65
C ILE A 142 -17.15 -21.66 -19.71
N ARG A 143 -16.07 -21.06 -20.23
CA ARG A 143 -14.91 -20.71 -19.41
C ARG A 143 -15.27 -19.76 -18.27
N SER A 144 -16.04 -18.71 -18.58
CA SER A 144 -16.36 -17.67 -17.61
C SER A 144 -17.34 -18.16 -16.55
N ALA A 145 -18.37 -18.91 -16.94
CA ALA A 145 -19.29 -19.55 -16.02
C ALA A 145 -18.59 -20.61 -15.15
N HIS A 146 -17.70 -21.41 -15.73
CA HIS A 146 -16.96 -22.43 -14.98
C HIS A 146 -16.09 -21.81 -13.89
N PHE A 147 -15.30 -20.77 -14.20
CA PHE A 147 -14.55 -20.02 -13.18
C PHE A 147 -15.45 -19.43 -12.10
N ALA A 148 -16.63 -18.91 -12.47
CA ALA A 148 -17.59 -18.39 -11.50
C ALA A 148 -18.12 -19.46 -10.56
N ARG A 149 -18.44 -20.65 -11.07
CA ARG A 149 -18.84 -21.82 -10.27
C ARG A 149 -17.73 -22.29 -9.33
N MET A 150 -16.48 -22.28 -9.82
CA MET A 150 -15.31 -22.59 -8.99
C MET A 150 -15.09 -21.54 -7.88
N GLY A 151 -15.68 -20.35 -8.01
CA GLY A 151 -15.75 -19.35 -6.93
C GLY A 151 -15.16 -17.98 -7.29
N ALA A 152 -14.72 -17.76 -8.53
CA ALA A 152 -14.14 -16.49 -8.97
C ALA A 152 -15.19 -15.48 -9.44
N THR A 153 -15.00 -14.20 -9.18
CA THR A 153 -15.70 -13.14 -9.92
C THR A 153 -14.99 -12.94 -11.26
N VAL A 154 -15.69 -13.13 -12.37
CA VAL A 154 -15.10 -13.17 -13.72
C VAL A 154 -15.66 -12.05 -14.59
N PHE A 155 -14.79 -11.39 -15.35
CA PHE A 155 -15.24 -10.45 -16.38
C PHE A 155 -14.79 -10.87 -17.77
N SER A 156 -15.74 -11.14 -18.64
CA SER A 156 -15.53 -11.39 -20.07
C SER A 156 -15.91 -10.13 -20.85
N TYR A 157 -14.93 -9.46 -21.45
CA TYR A 157 -15.11 -8.12 -22.03
C TYR A 157 -14.68 -8.04 -23.49
N SER A 158 -15.31 -7.13 -24.22
CA SER A 158 -15.17 -6.97 -25.66
C SER A 158 -13.81 -6.36 -26.05
N MET A 159 -13.24 -6.87 -27.14
CA MET A 159 -12.24 -6.15 -27.91
C MET A 159 -12.83 -4.84 -28.45
N VAL A 160 -11.98 -3.82 -28.60
CA VAL A 160 -12.40 -2.54 -29.15
C VAL A 160 -12.81 -2.73 -30.61
N GLY A 161 -13.99 -2.26 -31.00
CA GLY A 161 -14.55 -2.45 -32.34
C GLY A 161 -15.21 -3.80 -32.59
N TRP A 162 -15.42 -4.61 -31.55
CA TRP A 162 -16.12 -5.89 -31.62
C TRP A 162 -17.43 -5.90 -30.83
N GLN A 163 -18.33 -6.82 -31.19
CA GLN A 163 -19.66 -6.99 -30.60
C GLN A 163 -20.41 -5.66 -30.44
N ASP A 164 -20.66 -5.23 -29.22
CA ASP A 164 -21.36 -4.01 -28.80
C ASP A 164 -20.39 -2.91 -28.32
N SER A 165 -19.08 -3.09 -28.49
CA SER A 165 -18.04 -2.07 -28.29
C SER A 165 -17.68 -1.40 -29.64
N ARG A 166 -18.69 -0.85 -30.34
CA ARG A 166 -18.55 -0.30 -31.71
C ARG A 166 -18.34 1.22 -31.79
N GLN A 167 -17.93 1.85 -30.70
CA GLN A 167 -17.68 3.30 -30.65
C GLN A 167 -16.51 3.73 -31.54
N THR A 168 -15.56 2.83 -31.79
CA THR A 168 -14.53 2.94 -32.84
C THR A 168 -14.39 1.60 -33.57
N THR A 169 -13.62 1.56 -34.66
CA THR A 169 -13.36 0.33 -35.42
C THR A 169 -12.21 -0.46 -34.80
N HIS A 170 -12.12 -1.75 -35.14
CA HIS A 170 -10.99 -2.58 -34.72
C HIS A 170 -9.68 -2.25 -35.48
N ASP A 171 -9.77 -1.44 -36.54
CA ASP A 171 -8.63 -0.97 -37.34
C ASP A 171 -8.11 0.40 -36.87
N ASP A 172 -8.67 0.99 -35.81
CA ASP A 172 -8.20 2.25 -35.22
C ASP A 172 -6.69 2.16 -34.95
N PRO A 173 -5.88 3.16 -35.37
CA PRO A 173 -4.43 3.14 -35.14
C PRO A 173 -4.04 3.04 -33.65
N ARG A 174 -4.94 3.40 -32.72
CA ARG A 174 -4.71 3.35 -31.26
C ARG A 174 -5.34 2.13 -30.60
N VAL A 175 -5.92 1.19 -31.35
CA VAL A 175 -6.69 0.06 -30.81
C VAL A 175 -5.91 -0.75 -29.78
N LEU A 176 -4.58 -0.91 -29.92
CA LEU A 176 -3.74 -1.56 -28.91
C LEU A 176 -3.75 -0.81 -27.58
N ALA A 177 -3.54 0.51 -27.61
CA ALA A 177 -3.54 1.35 -26.42
C ALA A 177 -4.92 1.38 -25.75
N LEU A 178 -5.99 1.48 -26.53
CA LEU A 178 -7.37 1.44 -26.04
C LEU A 178 -7.71 0.10 -25.37
N GLN A 179 -7.32 -1.03 -25.96
CA GLN A 179 -7.55 -2.35 -25.35
C GLN A 179 -6.71 -2.59 -24.10
N THR A 180 -5.46 -2.15 -24.11
CA THR A 180 -4.56 -2.24 -22.95
C THR A 180 -5.12 -1.39 -21.80
N TRP A 181 -5.57 -0.17 -22.11
CA TRP A 181 -6.26 0.69 -21.16
C TRP A 181 -7.52 0.02 -20.63
N ASN A 182 -8.41 -0.48 -21.49
CA ASN A 182 -9.60 -1.22 -21.06
C ASN A 182 -9.26 -2.36 -20.09
N SER A 183 -8.22 -3.16 -20.38
CA SER A 183 -7.79 -4.26 -19.50
C SER A 183 -7.33 -3.77 -18.11
N LEU A 184 -6.56 -2.67 -18.05
CA LEU A 184 -6.18 -2.02 -16.79
C LEU A 184 -7.41 -1.54 -16.00
N ARG A 185 -8.37 -0.93 -16.69
CA ARG A 185 -9.59 -0.37 -16.07
C ARG A 185 -10.57 -1.46 -15.64
N VAL A 186 -10.67 -2.57 -16.37
CA VAL A 186 -11.42 -3.76 -15.96
C VAL A 186 -10.84 -4.33 -14.66
N LEU A 187 -9.51 -4.44 -14.55
CA LEU A 187 -8.87 -4.89 -13.32
C LEU A 187 -9.24 -3.96 -12.15
N ASP A 188 -9.12 -2.65 -12.34
CA ASP A 188 -9.48 -1.66 -11.31
C ASP A 188 -10.95 -1.75 -10.88
N PHE A 189 -11.87 -1.96 -11.84
CA PHE A 189 -13.29 -2.15 -11.56
C PHE A 189 -13.52 -3.40 -10.70
N LEU A 190 -12.96 -4.55 -11.10
CA LEU A 190 -13.16 -5.80 -10.40
C LEU A 190 -12.55 -5.77 -9.00
N ALA A 191 -11.36 -5.20 -8.83
CA ALA A 191 -10.70 -5.06 -7.53
C ALA A 191 -11.48 -4.12 -6.58
N GLY A 192 -12.30 -3.22 -7.13
CA GLY A 192 -13.17 -2.33 -6.35
C GLY A 192 -14.55 -2.90 -6.01
N LEU A 193 -14.93 -4.08 -6.50
CA LEU A 193 -16.24 -4.66 -6.20
C LEU A 193 -16.34 -5.15 -4.74
N PRO A 194 -17.53 -5.11 -4.14
CA PRO A 194 -17.74 -5.76 -2.84
C PRO A 194 -17.59 -7.28 -2.98
N ARG A 195 -17.10 -7.94 -1.91
CA ARG A 195 -16.92 -9.40 -1.80
C ARG A 195 -15.94 -10.01 -2.83
N VAL A 196 -14.99 -9.23 -3.31
CA VAL A 196 -13.85 -9.72 -4.10
C VAL A 196 -12.57 -9.64 -3.29
N ASP A 197 -11.62 -10.49 -3.64
CA ASP A 197 -10.27 -10.50 -3.09
C ASP A 197 -9.34 -9.84 -4.11
N ALA A 198 -8.97 -8.59 -3.84
CA ALA A 198 -8.13 -7.78 -4.73
C ALA A 198 -6.67 -8.29 -4.81
N GLU A 199 -6.26 -9.19 -3.91
CA GLU A 199 -4.92 -9.79 -3.92
C GLU A 199 -4.89 -11.10 -4.71
N ARG A 200 -6.04 -11.65 -5.11
CA ARG A 200 -6.14 -12.86 -5.92
C ARG A 200 -6.69 -12.55 -7.31
N ILE A 201 -5.82 -12.13 -8.22
CA ILE A 201 -6.19 -11.79 -9.61
C ILE A 201 -5.52 -12.74 -10.61
N GLY A 202 -6.34 -13.33 -11.48
CA GLY A 202 -5.90 -14.10 -12.63
C GLY A 202 -6.36 -13.50 -13.96
N VAL A 203 -5.65 -13.79 -15.04
CA VAL A 203 -6.05 -13.37 -16.40
C VAL A 203 -5.76 -14.46 -17.43
N THR A 204 -6.72 -14.72 -18.34
CA THR A 204 -6.55 -15.70 -19.41
C THR A 204 -7.38 -15.40 -20.66
N GLY A 205 -6.79 -15.67 -21.82
CA GLY A 205 -7.39 -15.51 -23.13
C GLY A 205 -6.59 -16.31 -24.18
N ALA A 206 -7.19 -16.52 -25.35
CA ALA A 206 -6.54 -17.17 -26.48
C ALA A 206 -6.35 -16.22 -27.67
N SER A 207 -5.34 -16.47 -28.50
CA SER A 207 -5.02 -15.67 -29.68
C SER A 207 -4.83 -14.19 -29.28
N GLY A 208 -5.48 -13.22 -29.93
CA GLY A 208 -5.43 -11.81 -29.50
C GLY A 208 -5.83 -11.55 -28.03
N GLY A 209 -6.70 -12.38 -27.44
CA GLY A 209 -7.01 -12.32 -26.00
C GLY A 209 -5.86 -12.85 -25.13
N GLY A 210 -5.08 -13.79 -25.67
CA GLY A 210 -3.81 -14.22 -25.09
C GLY A 210 -2.75 -13.11 -25.14
N THR A 211 -2.71 -12.32 -26.21
CA THR A 211 -1.85 -11.13 -26.28
C THR A 211 -2.20 -10.12 -25.20
N GLN A 212 -3.49 -9.80 -25.00
CA GLN A 212 -3.92 -8.91 -23.92
C GLN A 212 -3.66 -9.50 -22.52
N THR A 213 -3.76 -10.83 -22.38
CA THR A 213 -3.36 -11.54 -21.15
C THR A 213 -1.88 -11.34 -20.84
N LEU A 214 -1.01 -11.48 -21.85
CA LEU A 214 0.42 -11.26 -21.73
C LEU A 214 0.73 -9.80 -21.35
N TYR A 215 0.14 -8.85 -22.07
CA TYR A 215 0.38 -7.42 -21.85
C TYR A 215 -0.07 -6.96 -20.46
N LEU A 216 -1.28 -7.35 -20.04
CA LEU A 216 -1.75 -6.99 -18.70
C LEU A 216 -0.89 -7.64 -17.61
N ALA A 217 -0.54 -8.92 -17.76
CA ALA A 217 0.35 -9.60 -16.82
C ALA A 217 1.71 -8.90 -16.75
N LEU A 218 2.26 -8.44 -17.87
CA LEU A 218 3.52 -7.70 -17.90
C LEU A 218 3.43 -6.40 -17.10
N ILE A 219 2.42 -5.56 -17.35
CA ILE A 219 2.39 -4.16 -16.89
C ILE A 219 1.65 -3.90 -15.57
N ASP A 220 0.91 -4.87 -15.03
CA ASP A 220 0.21 -4.73 -13.75
C ASP A 220 0.59 -5.87 -12.79
N ASP A 221 1.37 -5.53 -11.76
CA ASP A 221 1.90 -6.48 -10.78
C ASP A 221 0.82 -7.10 -9.89
N ARG A 222 -0.41 -6.55 -9.89
CA ARG A 222 -1.54 -7.16 -9.15
C ARG A 222 -1.99 -8.48 -9.76
N VAL A 223 -1.74 -8.73 -11.05
CA VAL A 223 -2.01 -10.02 -11.68
C VAL A 223 -1.11 -11.07 -11.05
N GLN A 224 -1.67 -12.03 -10.31
CA GLN A 224 -0.92 -13.09 -9.64
C GLN A 224 -0.72 -14.33 -10.52
N VAL A 225 -1.67 -14.63 -11.42
CA VAL A 225 -1.63 -15.81 -12.28
C VAL A 225 -2.03 -15.45 -13.71
N SER A 226 -1.29 -15.92 -14.71
CA SER A 226 -1.61 -15.67 -16.12
C SER A 226 -1.60 -16.95 -16.96
N ALA A 227 -2.49 -17.01 -17.96
CA ALA A 227 -2.46 -18.07 -18.97
C ALA A 227 -2.74 -17.53 -20.38
N PRO A 228 -1.71 -17.06 -21.11
CA PRO A 228 -1.82 -16.77 -22.52
C PRO A 228 -1.87 -18.07 -23.33
N VAL A 229 -2.96 -18.28 -24.08
CA VAL A 229 -3.24 -19.51 -24.83
C VAL A 229 -3.06 -19.28 -26.33
N VAL A 230 -2.33 -20.19 -27.00
CA VAL A 230 -2.10 -20.21 -28.46
C VAL A 230 -1.63 -18.88 -29.07
N ILE A 231 -0.69 -18.20 -28.40
CA ILE A 231 -0.18 -16.89 -28.86
C ILE A 231 1.32 -16.63 -28.63
N ILE A 232 2.00 -17.48 -27.85
CA ILE A 232 3.44 -17.32 -27.61
C ILE A 232 4.19 -18.14 -28.66
N TYR A 233 4.80 -17.44 -29.61
CA TYR A 233 5.66 -17.97 -30.68
C TYR A 233 6.66 -16.87 -31.11
N PRO A 234 7.64 -17.15 -31.97
CA PRO A 234 8.59 -16.14 -32.44
C PRO A 234 7.91 -15.05 -33.29
N TRP A 235 7.42 -14.00 -32.64
CA TRP A 235 6.90 -12.81 -33.31
C TRP A 235 7.26 -11.55 -32.53
N ALA A 236 7.32 -10.44 -33.26
CA ALA A 236 7.49 -9.11 -32.70
C ALA A 236 6.52 -8.13 -33.39
N ALA A 237 6.11 -7.05 -32.70
CA ALA A 237 5.45 -5.95 -33.39
C ALA A 237 6.33 -5.48 -34.57
N PRO A 238 5.76 -4.97 -35.68
CA PRO A 238 4.34 -4.65 -35.90
C PRO A 238 3.52 -5.78 -36.53
N ASP A 239 3.96 -7.04 -36.40
CA ASP A 239 3.25 -8.18 -36.98
C ASP A 239 1.86 -8.38 -36.35
N GLY A 240 0.96 -9.02 -37.12
CA GLY A 240 -0.38 -9.40 -36.66
C GLY A 240 -1.42 -8.26 -36.72
N CYS A 241 -2.45 -8.37 -35.88
CA CYS A 241 -3.50 -7.35 -35.82
C CYS A 241 -2.98 -6.04 -35.20
N ARG A 242 -3.53 -4.89 -35.61
CA ARG A 242 -3.21 -3.58 -35.00
C ARG A 242 -3.43 -3.55 -33.48
N CYS A 243 -4.32 -4.38 -32.96
CA CYS A 243 -4.59 -4.47 -31.52
C CYS A 243 -3.53 -5.24 -30.72
N GLU A 244 -2.58 -5.86 -31.42
CA GLU A 244 -1.49 -6.67 -30.87
C GLU A 244 -0.13 -6.06 -31.18
N GLY A 245 0.10 -5.67 -32.45
CA GLY A 245 1.37 -5.12 -32.93
C GLY A 245 1.28 -3.71 -33.53
N GLY A 246 0.11 -3.05 -33.53
CA GLY A 246 -0.09 -1.77 -34.24
C GLY A 246 0.66 -0.56 -33.65
N LEU A 247 1.29 -0.70 -32.50
CA LEU A 247 2.10 0.33 -31.82
C LEU A 247 3.50 -0.21 -31.51
N PRO A 248 4.54 0.63 -31.36
CA PRO A 248 5.93 0.22 -31.23
C PRO A 248 6.31 -0.41 -29.86
N VAL A 249 5.40 -1.17 -29.26
CA VAL A 249 5.54 -1.73 -27.89
C VAL A 249 6.70 -2.70 -27.73
N MET A 250 7.11 -3.38 -28.82
CA MET A 250 8.24 -4.31 -28.79
C MET A 250 9.54 -3.68 -29.32
N GLN A 251 9.45 -2.69 -30.20
CA GLN A 251 10.59 -1.96 -30.74
C GLN A 251 11.20 -1.04 -29.68
N GLU A 252 10.37 -0.29 -28.95
CA GLU A 252 10.83 0.59 -27.87
C GLU A 252 11.58 -0.21 -26.79
N ALA A 253 11.05 -1.38 -26.45
CA ALA A 253 11.65 -2.30 -25.49
C ALA A 253 12.81 -3.14 -26.06
N ARG A 254 13.01 -3.11 -27.38
CA ARG A 254 13.89 -4.02 -28.13
C ARG A 254 13.71 -5.46 -27.66
N THR A 255 12.49 -5.97 -27.83
CA THR A 255 12.04 -7.25 -27.28
C THR A 255 11.14 -8.01 -28.27
N ASN A 256 10.62 -9.15 -27.84
CA ASN A 256 9.70 -10.02 -28.58
C ASN A 256 8.71 -10.70 -27.62
N ALA A 257 7.69 -11.39 -28.14
CA ALA A 257 6.65 -12.02 -27.32
C ALA A 257 7.18 -13.06 -26.31
N ILE A 258 8.26 -13.78 -26.64
CA ILE A 258 8.84 -14.82 -25.77
C ILE A 258 9.59 -14.18 -24.59
N GLU A 259 10.37 -13.11 -24.82
CA GLU A 259 11.01 -12.36 -23.73
C GLU A 259 9.98 -11.68 -22.82
N LEU A 260 8.89 -11.15 -23.38
CA LEU A 260 7.78 -10.60 -22.59
C LEU A 260 7.10 -11.67 -21.72
N ALA A 261 6.91 -12.89 -22.24
CA ALA A 261 6.35 -14.00 -21.45
C ALA A 261 7.27 -14.35 -20.27
N ALA A 262 8.58 -14.48 -20.52
CA ALA A 262 9.56 -14.68 -19.47
C ALA A 262 9.55 -13.55 -18.42
N ALA A 263 9.30 -12.30 -18.82
CA ALA A 263 9.31 -11.14 -17.94
C ALA A 263 8.15 -11.10 -16.93
N VAL A 264 7.18 -12.00 -17.02
CA VAL A 264 6.13 -12.17 -16.00
C VAL A 264 6.66 -12.87 -14.74
N SER A 265 7.80 -13.58 -14.82
CA SER A 265 8.49 -14.15 -13.66
C SER A 265 8.69 -13.12 -12.53
N PRO A 266 8.57 -13.51 -11.25
CA PRO A 266 8.41 -14.89 -10.74
C PRO A 266 6.96 -15.39 -10.70
N ARG A 267 5.98 -14.64 -11.23
CA ARG A 267 4.56 -14.97 -11.06
C ARG A 267 4.14 -16.20 -11.88
N PRO A 268 3.26 -17.05 -11.35
CA PRO A 268 2.79 -18.24 -12.06
C PRO A 268 2.23 -17.95 -13.46
N GLN A 269 2.72 -18.69 -14.45
CA GLN A 269 2.28 -18.56 -15.85
C GLN A 269 2.11 -19.93 -16.51
N LEU A 270 0.98 -20.11 -17.20
CA LEU A 270 0.69 -21.28 -18.03
C LEU A 270 0.75 -20.90 -19.52
N LEU A 271 1.65 -21.54 -20.26
CA LEU A 271 1.84 -21.33 -21.69
C LEU A 271 1.28 -22.53 -22.48
N ILE A 272 0.17 -22.33 -23.17
CA ILE A 272 -0.45 -23.38 -24.00
C ILE A 272 -0.16 -23.11 -25.48
N SER A 273 0.37 -24.13 -26.16
CA SER A 273 0.58 -24.15 -27.61
C SER A 273 -0.21 -25.27 -28.27
N ALA A 274 -0.49 -25.14 -29.56
CA ALA A 274 -1.20 -26.12 -30.39
C ALA A 274 -0.36 -26.47 -31.62
N GLY A 275 -0.61 -27.64 -32.23
CA GLY A 275 0.19 -28.11 -33.37
C GLY A 275 -0.47 -27.94 -34.73
N LYS A 276 -1.76 -28.26 -34.87
CA LYS A 276 -2.42 -28.34 -36.18
C LYS A 276 -2.66 -26.96 -36.79
N ASP A 277 -1.83 -26.61 -37.78
CA ASP A 277 -1.86 -25.34 -38.53
C ASP A 277 -1.84 -24.10 -37.61
N ASP A 278 -1.17 -24.20 -36.45
CA ASP A 278 -1.11 -23.16 -35.43
C ASP A 278 0.26 -22.46 -35.38
N PRO A 279 0.33 -21.13 -35.27
CA PRO A 279 1.61 -20.40 -35.18
C PRO A 279 2.51 -20.82 -34.01
N THR A 280 1.93 -21.38 -32.94
CA THR A 280 2.65 -21.83 -31.74
C THR A 280 3.21 -23.25 -31.84
N HIS A 281 3.06 -23.94 -32.97
CA HIS A 281 3.50 -25.34 -33.11
C HIS A 281 4.96 -25.56 -32.73
N ASN A 282 5.85 -24.61 -33.06
CA ASN A 282 7.28 -24.71 -32.79
C ASN A 282 7.70 -24.16 -31.41
N PHE A 283 6.80 -23.50 -30.66
CA PHE A 283 7.12 -22.85 -29.38
C PHE A 283 7.84 -23.76 -28.36
N PRO A 284 7.47 -25.05 -28.19
CA PRO A 284 8.18 -25.94 -27.27
C PRO A 284 9.66 -26.08 -27.57
N ALA A 285 10.06 -26.01 -28.84
CA ALA A 285 11.45 -26.13 -29.26
C ALA A 285 12.20 -24.79 -29.18
N VAL A 286 11.57 -23.69 -29.64
CA VAL A 286 12.30 -22.43 -29.89
C VAL A 286 12.12 -21.36 -28.81
N GLY A 287 11.01 -21.39 -28.07
CA GLY A 287 10.72 -20.35 -27.05
C GLY A 287 10.78 -20.87 -25.62
N LEU A 288 10.23 -22.06 -25.36
CA LEU A 288 10.13 -22.62 -24.01
C LEU A 288 11.48 -22.71 -23.27
N PRO A 289 12.60 -23.13 -23.88
CA PRO A 289 13.90 -23.18 -23.19
C PRO A 289 14.33 -21.84 -22.61
N PHE A 290 14.11 -20.73 -23.32
CA PHE A 290 14.41 -19.39 -22.83
C PHE A 290 13.55 -19.01 -21.62
N VAL A 291 12.23 -19.23 -21.71
CA VAL A 291 11.29 -18.90 -20.62
C VAL A 291 11.61 -19.71 -19.36
N GLN A 292 11.89 -21.02 -19.51
CA GLN A 292 12.30 -21.89 -18.40
C GLN A 292 13.59 -21.41 -17.74
N HIS A 293 14.58 -21.02 -18.53
CA HIS A 293 15.84 -20.49 -18.01
C HIS A 293 15.61 -19.23 -17.16
N MET A 294 14.83 -18.27 -17.66
CA MET A 294 14.54 -17.02 -16.95
C MET A 294 13.71 -17.22 -15.69
N TYR A 295 12.72 -18.13 -15.71
CA TYR A 295 11.99 -18.52 -14.50
C TYR A 295 12.90 -19.22 -13.47
N GLY A 296 13.87 -20.01 -13.92
CA GLY A 296 14.90 -20.62 -13.08
C GLY A 296 15.81 -19.58 -12.41
N LEU A 297 16.29 -18.59 -13.18
CA LEU A 297 17.06 -17.46 -12.65
C LEU A 297 16.28 -16.64 -11.63
N ALA A 298 14.97 -16.49 -11.82
CA ALA A 298 14.08 -15.82 -10.87
C ALA A 298 13.75 -16.68 -9.62
N GLY A 299 14.29 -17.89 -9.48
CA GLY A 299 14.00 -18.79 -8.37
C GLY A 299 12.57 -19.36 -8.39
N ALA A 300 11.88 -19.29 -9.52
CA ALA A 300 10.44 -19.54 -9.63
C ALA A 300 10.07 -20.62 -10.66
N ALA A 301 10.99 -21.56 -10.95
CA ALA A 301 10.77 -22.62 -11.95
C ALA A 301 9.44 -23.39 -11.75
N ALA A 302 9.02 -23.61 -10.50
CA ALA A 302 7.76 -24.28 -10.17
C ALA A 302 6.49 -23.49 -10.54
N GLY A 303 6.60 -22.18 -10.79
CA GLY A 303 5.51 -21.32 -11.22
C GLY A 303 5.22 -21.36 -12.73
N LEU A 304 6.13 -21.92 -13.54
CA LEU A 304 5.95 -22.04 -14.98
C LEU A 304 5.41 -23.43 -15.36
N ARG A 305 4.33 -23.46 -16.14
CA ARG A 305 3.85 -24.69 -16.80
C ARG A 305 3.70 -24.43 -18.29
N SER A 306 4.13 -25.37 -19.12
CA SER A 306 3.84 -25.35 -20.55
C SER A 306 3.10 -26.63 -20.97
N VAL A 307 2.13 -26.48 -21.86
CA VAL A 307 1.36 -27.58 -22.44
C VAL A 307 1.36 -27.41 -23.95
N HIS A 308 1.80 -28.44 -24.67
CA HIS A 308 1.72 -28.51 -26.12
C HIS A 308 0.69 -29.55 -26.54
N LEU A 309 -0.31 -29.13 -27.30
CA LEU A 309 -1.39 -29.98 -27.79
C LEU A 309 -1.23 -30.20 -29.30
N ALA A 310 -0.41 -31.19 -29.67
CA ALA A 310 0.05 -31.40 -31.05
C ALA A 310 -1.10 -31.62 -32.06
N ASP A 311 -2.14 -32.36 -31.67
CA ASP A 311 -3.25 -32.72 -32.57
C ASP A 311 -4.38 -31.68 -32.59
N GLU A 312 -4.27 -30.65 -31.76
CA GLU A 312 -5.32 -29.65 -31.55
C GLU A 312 -5.11 -28.40 -32.41
N ALA A 313 -6.21 -27.71 -32.71
CA ALA A 313 -6.24 -26.53 -33.58
C ALA A 313 -6.16 -25.20 -32.80
N HIS A 314 -6.11 -24.09 -33.55
CA HIS A 314 -6.11 -22.71 -33.04
C HIS A 314 -7.48 -22.29 -32.47
N ASP A 315 -7.76 -22.69 -31.23
CA ASP A 315 -9.01 -22.42 -30.51
C ASP A 315 -8.81 -22.31 -28.99
N TYR A 316 -9.91 -22.12 -28.25
CA TYR A 316 -9.95 -22.25 -26.78
C TYR A 316 -10.87 -23.41 -26.34
N GLY A 317 -10.62 -24.57 -26.93
CA GLY A 317 -11.37 -25.81 -26.75
C GLY A 317 -11.20 -26.45 -25.36
N PRO A 318 -11.93 -27.57 -25.12
CA PRO A 318 -12.03 -28.21 -23.80
C PRO A 318 -10.68 -28.56 -23.17
N MET A 319 -9.73 -29.10 -23.93
CA MET A 319 -8.41 -29.48 -23.39
C MET A 319 -7.62 -28.27 -22.89
N LYS A 320 -7.66 -27.16 -23.63
CA LYS A 320 -7.01 -25.90 -23.21
C LYS A 320 -7.65 -25.35 -21.94
N ARG A 321 -8.99 -25.32 -21.87
CA ARG A 321 -9.75 -24.87 -20.69
C ARG A 321 -9.42 -25.68 -19.45
N LYS A 322 -9.37 -27.01 -19.55
CA LYS A 322 -9.05 -27.90 -18.43
C LYS A 322 -7.69 -27.61 -17.81
N HIS A 323 -6.65 -27.44 -18.64
CA HIS A 323 -5.32 -27.08 -18.14
C HIS A 323 -5.31 -25.73 -17.45
N VAL A 324 -6.07 -24.76 -17.98
CA VAL A 324 -6.22 -23.43 -17.39
C VAL A 324 -6.91 -23.51 -16.03
N TYR A 325 -8.03 -24.24 -15.91
CA TYR A 325 -8.72 -24.38 -14.62
C TYR A 325 -7.84 -25.09 -13.59
N GLU A 326 -7.15 -26.16 -13.97
CA GLU A 326 -6.26 -26.90 -13.08
C GLU A 326 -5.12 -26.00 -12.57
N PHE A 327 -4.52 -25.22 -13.48
CA PHE A 327 -3.45 -24.30 -13.14
C PHE A 327 -3.92 -23.15 -12.25
N PHE A 328 -5.07 -22.55 -12.58
CA PHE A 328 -5.65 -21.48 -11.78
C PHE A 328 -6.07 -22.01 -10.41
N ALA A 329 -6.74 -23.15 -10.29
CA ALA A 329 -7.10 -23.74 -9.00
C ALA A 329 -5.88 -23.95 -8.08
N ARG A 330 -4.72 -24.28 -8.65
CA ARG A 330 -3.47 -24.46 -7.91
C ARG A 330 -2.82 -23.14 -7.49
N HIS A 331 -2.74 -22.17 -8.39
CA HIS A 331 -1.95 -20.94 -8.19
C HIS A 331 -2.77 -19.73 -7.76
N LEU A 332 -4.10 -19.83 -7.88
CA LEU A 332 -5.08 -18.85 -7.47
C LEU A 332 -6.14 -19.65 -6.71
N PRO A 333 -5.98 -19.92 -5.39
CA PRO A 333 -6.75 -20.94 -4.67
C PRO A 333 -8.25 -20.64 -4.75
N ILE A 334 -8.85 -21.25 -5.76
CA ILE A 334 -10.25 -21.32 -6.11
C ILE A 334 -10.62 -22.77 -5.78
N GLU A 335 -11.80 -23.02 -5.23
CA GLU A 335 -12.16 -24.39 -4.92
C GLU A 335 -12.12 -25.24 -6.21
N PRO A 336 -11.31 -26.32 -6.24
CA PRO A 336 -11.50 -27.35 -7.24
C PRO A 336 -12.89 -27.89 -6.98
N ASP A 337 -13.83 -27.58 -7.87
CA ASP A 337 -15.24 -27.84 -7.65
C ASP A 337 -15.50 -29.31 -7.28
N GLY A 338 -16.55 -29.59 -6.52
CA GLY A 338 -17.08 -30.95 -6.34
C GLY A 338 -17.62 -31.58 -7.63
N PHE A 339 -17.47 -30.88 -8.77
CA PHE A 339 -17.86 -31.26 -10.12
C PHE A 339 -16.70 -31.76 -10.98
N LEU A 340 -15.52 -31.89 -10.38
CA LEU A 340 -14.56 -32.91 -10.79
C LEU A 340 -15.25 -34.25 -10.53
N ALA A 341 -15.79 -34.91 -11.56
CA ALA A 341 -16.52 -36.17 -11.37
C ALA A 341 -15.74 -37.09 -10.39
N PRO A 342 -16.38 -37.68 -9.37
CA PRO A 342 -15.71 -38.65 -8.51
C PRO A 342 -15.46 -39.91 -9.33
N GLN A 343 -14.39 -39.93 -10.12
CA GLN A 343 -13.80 -41.15 -10.61
C GLN A 343 -12.51 -41.38 -9.86
N LYS A 344 -12.53 -42.41 -9.01
CA LYS A 344 -11.37 -43.23 -8.69
C LYS A 344 -10.89 -43.91 -9.99
N SER A 345 -10.28 -43.15 -10.90
CA SER A 345 -9.57 -43.70 -12.04
C SER A 345 -8.08 -43.56 -11.76
N LYS A 346 -7.37 -44.68 -11.69
CA LYS A 346 -5.90 -44.76 -11.53
C LYS A 346 -5.14 -44.34 -12.81
N ALA A 347 -5.78 -43.64 -13.75
CA ALA A 347 -5.12 -43.03 -14.90
C ALA A 347 -5.15 -41.50 -14.76
N ALA A 348 -4.02 -40.85 -14.95
CA ALA A 348 -3.83 -39.40 -14.87
C ALA A 348 -4.58 -38.66 -16.00
N GLY A 349 -5.91 -38.64 -15.94
CA GLY A 349 -6.79 -37.95 -16.88
C GLY A 349 -7.20 -36.57 -16.38
N LEU A 350 -7.11 -35.56 -17.24
CA LEU A 350 -7.65 -34.22 -17.00
C LEU A 350 -9.16 -34.28 -16.76
N LEU A 351 -9.61 -33.43 -15.86
CA LEU A 351 -10.96 -33.39 -15.31
C LEU A 351 -12.05 -33.15 -16.39
N VAL A 352 -13.28 -33.62 -16.16
CA VAL A 352 -14.42 -33.47 -17.10
C VAL A 352 -15.25 -32.24 -16.71
N GLU A 353 -15.54 -31.35 -17.67
CA GLU A 353 -16.45 -30.21 -17.47
C GLU A 353 -17.92 -30.69 -17.44
N ASP A 354 -18.69 -30.39 -16.40
CA ASP A 354 -20.14 -30.61 -16.39
C ASP A 354 -20.88 -29.46 -17.09
N LEU A 355 -21.04 -29.58 -18.40
CA LEU A 355 -21.72 -28.57 -19.21
C LEU A 355 -23.22 -28.48 -18.93
N THR A 356 -23.83 -29.48 -18.28
CA THR A 356 -25.28 -29.46 -17.96
C THR A 356 -25.66 -28.37 -16.95
N LYS A 357 -24.65 -27.86 -16.24
CA LYS A 357 -24.80 -26.83 -15.20
C LYS A 357 -24.42 -25.43 -15.67
N ILE A 358 -24.04 -25.28 -16.94
CA ILE A 358 -23.69 -24.00 -17.55
C ILE A 358 -24.79 -23.65 -18.56
N ARG A 359 -25.41 -22.47 -18.37
CA ARG A 359 -26.33 -21.92 -19.35
C ARG A 359 -25.55 -21.15 -20.41
N ILE A 360 -25.72 -21.53 -21.67
CA ILE A 360 -25.28 -20.75 -22.83
C ILE A 360 -26.39 -19.75 -23.17
N GLU A 361 -26.05 -18.47 -23.14
CA GLU A 361 -26.93 -17.36 -23.46
C GLU A 361 -26.78 -16.95 -24.93
N THR A 362 -27.84 -16.37 -25.50
CA THR A 362 -27.78 -15.83 -26.87
C THR A 362 -27.01 -14.50 -26.91
N PRO A 363 -26.48 -14.09 -28.08
CA PRO A 363 -25.84 -12.78 -28.23
C PRO A 363 -26.70 -11.61 -27.72
N GLU A 364 -28.02 -11.64 -27.95
CA GLU A 364 -28.96 -10.60 -27.52
C GLU A 364 -29.06 -10.49 -26.00
N GLN A 365 -28.89 -11.59 -25.27
CA GLN A 365 -28.87 -11.59 -23.80
C GLN A 365 -27.55 -11.02 -23.26
N LEU A 366 -26.44 -11.23 -23.97
CA LEU A 366 -25.09 -10.81 -23.57
C LEU A 366 -24.75 -9.39 -24.02
N GLU A 367 -25.52 -8.83 -24.93
CA GLU A 367 -25.41 -7.46 -25.41
C GLU A 367 -25.75 -6.47 -24.28
N VAL A 368 -24.83 -5.55 -24.03
CA VAL A 368 -24.95 -4.51 -23.01
C VAL A 368 -25.84 -3.39 -23.51
N PHE A 369 -25.62 -2.95 -24.75
CA PHE A 369 -26.40 -1.88 -25.36
C PHE A 369 -27.43 -2.41 -26.36
N SER A 370 -28.72 -2.30 -26.01
CA SER A 370 -29.85 -2.74 -26.82
C SER A 370 -30.91 -1.65 -26.92
N SER A 371 -32.04 -1.90 -27.59
CA SER A 371 -33.17 -0.97 -27.61
C SER A 371 -33.75 -0.70 -26.21
N ALA A 372 -33.68 -1.67 -25.29
CA ALA A 372 -34.12 -1.53 -23.90
C ALA A 372 -33.07 -0.85 -23.00
N HIS A 373 -31.79 -0.95 -23.38
CA HIS A 373 -30.66 -0.35 -22.67
C HIS A 373 -29.79 0.43 -23.66
N PRO A 374 -30.24 1.61 -24.13
CA PRO A 374 -29.51 2.35 -25.16
C PRO A 374 -28.14 2.80 -24.65
N ILE A 375 -27.19 2.92 -25.57
CA ILE A 375 -25.88 3.51 -25.26
C ILE A 375 -26.08 4.95 -24.73
N PRO A 376 -25.35 5.37 -23.67
CA PRO A 376 -25.51 6.69 -23.10
C PRO A 376 -25.36 7.83 -24.12
N PRO A 377 -26.13 8.93 -24.00
CA PRO A 377 -26.09 10.04 -24.95
C PRO A 377 -24.72 10.73 -25.08
N ASN A 378 -23.85 10.61 -24.08
CA ASN A 378 -22.49 11.15 -24.09
C ASN A 378 -21.47 10.22 -24.80
N ALA A 379 -21.91 9.09 -25.33
CA ALA A 379 -21.02 8.12 -25.96
C ALA A 379 -20.38 8.66 -27.24
N LEU A 380 -19.07 8.55 -27.32
CA LEU A 380 -18.27 8.89 -28.49
C LEU A 380 -18.55 7.90 -29.62
N SER A 381 -18.43 8.38 -30.86
CA SER A 381 -18.58 7.57 -32.08
C SER A 381 -17.56 8.02 -33.14
N GLY A 382 -16.85 7.06 -33.72
CA GLY A 382 -15.81 7.26 -34.72
C GLY A 382 -14.39 7.31 -34.13
N SER A 383 -13.43 6.78 -34.89
CA SER A 383 -12.02 6.66 -34.47
C SER A 383 -11.38 8.00 -34.13
N GLU A 384 -11.67 9.07 -34.88
CA GLU A 384 -11.13 10.40 -34.61
C GLU A 384 -11.56 10.92 -33.24
N ALA A 385 -12.88 10.97 -32.97
CA ALA A 385 -13.44 11.45 -31.71
C ALA A 385 -12.98 10.61 -30.49
N VAL A 386 -12.95 9.28 -30.64
CA VAL A 386 -12.44 8.38 -29.59
C VAL A 386 -10.96 8.65 -29.31
N GLY A 387 -10.18 8.83 -30.38
CA GLY A 387 -8.76 9.15 -30.32
C GLY A 387 -8.43 10.46 -29.60
N GLU A 388 -9.05 11.55 -30.04
CA GLU A 388 -8.88 12.87 -29.43
C GLU A 388 -9.28 12.85 -27.96
N ALA A 389 -10.41 12.21 -27.63
CA ALA A 389 -10.86 12.09 -26.25
C ALA A 389 -9.91 11.25 -25.39
N PHE A 390 -9.38 10.16 -25.93
CA PHE A 390 -8.42 9.30 -25.23
C PHE A 390 -7.12 10.04 -24.93
N GLU A 391 -6.52 10.68 -25.93
CA GLU A 391 -5.29 11.46 -25.77
C GLU A 391 -5.50 12.63 -24.79
N LYS A 392 -6.60 13.37 -24.94
CA LYS A 392 -6.99 14.44 -24.02
C LYS A 392 -7.19 13.92 -22.61
N HIS A 393 -7.79 12.75 -22.43
CA HIS A 393 -8.01 12.16 -21.11
C HIS A 393 -6.69 11.74 -20.45
N LEU A 394 -5.81 11.03 -21.17
CA LEU A 394 -4.49 10.66 -20.66
C LEU A 394 -3.69 11.91 -20.30
N GLU A 395 -3.71 12.93 -21.15
CA GLU A 395 -3.03 14.19 -20.90
C GLU A 395 -3.66 14.92 -19.70
N GLN A 396 -4.98 14.94 -19.54
CA GLN A 396 -5.62 15.51 -18.35
C GLN A 396 -5.24 14.78 -17.07
N LEU A 397 -5.13 13.44 -17.09
CA LEU A 397 -4.69 12.68 -15.92
C LEU A 397 -3.21 12.95 -15.60
N ARG A 398 -2.35 13.03 -16.62
CA ARG A 398 -0.93 13.39 -16.48
C ARG A 398 -0.75 14.83 -16.04
N GLN A 399 -1.51 15.77 -16.60
CA GLN A 399 -1.51 17.19 -16.23
C GLN A 399 -2.11 17.41 -14.85
N THR A 400 -3.14 16.67 -14.43
CA THR A 400 -3.60 16.73 -13.03
C THR A 400 -2.47 16.28 -12.08
N SER A 401 -1.62 15.36 -12.55
CA SER A 401 -0.40 14.94 -11.86
C SER A 401 0.75 15.98 -11.98
N ALA A 402 0.88 16.69 -13.11
CA ALA A 402 2.02 17.56 -13.49
C ALA A 402 1.78 19.09 -13.38
N ARG A 403 0.62 19.65 -13.78
CA ARG A 403 0.20 21.09 -13.68
C ARG A 403 0.29 21.68 -12.29
N ARG A 404 0.50 20.83 -11.31
CA ARG A 404 0.61 21.20 -9.92
C ARG A 404 2.06 21.64 -9.58
N ALA A 405 2.96 21.66 -10.59
CA ALA A 405 4.36 22.12 -10.57
C ALA A 405 4.57 23.57 -11.06
N GLY A 406 3.51 24.39 -11.14
CA GLY A 406 3.69 25.84 -11.20
C GLY A 406 4.34 26.33 -9.90
N THR A 407 5.06 27.44 -9.95
CA THR A 407 5.61 28.06 -8.75
C THR A 407 4.49 28.46 -7.81
N ILE A 408 4.52 27.97 -6.57
CA ILE A 408 3.45 28.18 -5.58
C ILE A 408 3.91 29.22 -4.57
N ARG A 409 3.12 30.28 -4.39
CA ARG A 409 3.34 31.25 -3.32
C ARG A 409 2.65 30.80 -2.03
N VAL A 410 3.39 30.83 -0.92
CA VAL A 410 2.92 30.32 0.38
C VAL A 410 1.74 31.12 0.93
N ASP A 411 1.72 32.44 0.75
CA ASP A 411 0.69 33.35 1.27
C ASP A 411 -0.70 33.15 0.63
N GLN A 412 -0.74 32.61 -0.59
CA GLN A 412 -1.98 32.33 -1.33
C GLN A 412 -2.55 30.93 -1.07
N ALA A 413 -1.80 30.05 -0.40
CA ALA A 413 -2.22 28.68 -0.15
C ALA A 413 -3.27 28.58 0.99
N PRO A 414 -4.20 27.61 0.91
CA PRO A 414 -5.20 27.38 1.95
C PRO A 414 -4.57 26.84 3.24
N PRO A 415 -5.18 27.08 4.42
CA PRO A 415 -4.67 26.57 5.69
C PRO A 415 -4.73 25.03 5.75
N ALA A 416 -3.72 24.42 6.34
CA ALA A 416 -3.59 22.99 6.57
C ALA A 416 -4.39 22.53 7.79
N ARG A 417 -5.72 22.53 7.64
CA ARG A 417 -6.62 22.04 8.68
C ARG A 417 -6.48 20.52 8.87
N TYR A 418 -6.67 20.07 10.10
CA TYR A 418 -6.79 18.66 10.46
C TYR A 418 -8.06 18.50 11.29
N ALA A 419 -9.08 17.89 10.71
CA ALA A 419 -10.38 17.68 11.35
C ALA A 419 -10.98 16.36 10.86
N PRO A 420 -10.35 15.21 11.21
CA PRO A 420 -10.90 13.92 10.83
C PRO A 420 -12.21 13.62 11.58
N LYS A 421 -13.00 12.70 11.04
CA LYS A 421 -14.16 12.14 11.74
C LYS A 421 -13.69 11.23 12.89
N ASP A 422 -14.30 11.37 14.06
CA ASP A 422 -14.08 10.45 15.18
C ASP A 422 -14.61 9.05 14.86
N ALA A 423 -13.89 8.02 15.31
CA ALA A 423 -14.28 6.63 15.11
C ALA A 423 -15.46 6.23 16.02
N GLY A 424 -16.39 5.44 15.48
CA GLY A 424 -17.52 4.86 16.19
C GLY A 424 -17.39 3.36 16.46
N ASP A 425 -18.45 2.74 16.99
CA ASP A 425 -18.47 1.31 17.31
C ASP A 425 -18.37 0.41 16.05
N GLU A 426 -18.91 0.87 14.92
CA GLU A 426 -18.80 0.15 13.65
C GLU A 426 -17.36 0.15 13.10
N ASP A 427 -16.62 1.24 13.33
CA ASP A 427 -15.20 1.34 13.00
C ASP A 427 -14.39 0.35 13.85
N GLU A 428 -14.67 0.25 15.15
CA GLU A 428 -14.01 -0.70 16.05
C GLU A 428 -14.18 -2.16 15.60
N ALA A 429 -15.35 -2.52 15.08
CA ALA A 429 -15.60 -3.86 14.56
C ALA A 429 -14.73 -4.19 13.34
N LEU A 430 -14.34 -3.20 12.53
CA LEU A 430 -13.50 -3.40 11.35
C LEU A 430 -12.10 -3.93 11.73
N LEU A 431 -11.57 -3.49 12.88
CA LEU A 431 -10.27 -3.94 13.39
C LEU A 431 -10.19 -5.46 13.50
N PHE A 432 -11.30 -6.09 13.89
CA PHE A 432 -11.39 -7.50 14.22
C PHE A 432 -12.23 -8.30 13.24
N THR A 433 -12.77 -7.70 12.17
CA THR A 433 -13.53 -8.43 11.15
C THR A 433 -12.57 -8.90 10.06
N PRO A 434 -12.24 -10.21 10.00
CA PRO A 434 -11.36 -10.68 8.94
C PRO A 434 -12.02 -10.52 7.57
N ALA A 435 -11.22 -10.23 6.55
CA ALA A 435 -11.69 -10.10 5.18
C ALA A 435 -12.52 -11.32 4.75
N GLY A 436 -13.75 -11.11 4.26
CA GLY A 436 -14.67 -12.19 3.88
C GLY A 436 -15.63 -12.66 4.98
N PHE A 437 -15.63 -12.03 6.16
CA PHE A 437 -16.61 -12.29 7.22
C PHE A 437 -17.45 -11.04 7.49
N GLU A 438 -18.65 -11.25 8.04
CA GLU A 438 -19.63 -10.18 8.29
C GLU A 438 -19.58 -9.64 9.73
N LYS A 439 -18.77 -10.25 10.61
CA LYS A 439 -18.71 -9.93 12.03
C LYS A 439 -17.28 -10.00 12.54
N ALA A 440 -17.01 -9.24 13.60
CA ALA A 440 -15.76 -9.30 14.32
C ALA A 440 -15.53 -10.72 14.88
N GLY A 441 -14.35 -11.28 14.59
CA GLY A 441 -13.92 -12.56 15.14
C GLY A 441 -13.42 -12.41 16.58
N VAL A 442 -13.59 -13.47 17.37
CA VAL A 442 -13.07 -13.56 18.73
C VAL A 442 -11.82 -14.46 18.79
N PRO A 443 -10.89 -14.22 19.74
CA PRO A 443 -9.77 -15.12 19.94
C PRO A 443 -10.24 -16.42 20.62
N LYS A 444 -9.72 -17.56 20.13
CA LYS A 444 -10.06 -18.92 20.57
C LYS A 444 -8.83 -19.81 20.59
N VAL A 445 -8.90 -20.85 21.41
CA VAL A 445 -8.00 -22.01 21.35
C VAL A 445 -8.86 -23.21 20.97
N ALA A 446 -8.62 -23.83 19.80
CA ALA A 446 -9.38 -25.00 19.41
C ALA A 446 -8.98 -26.23 20.24
N SER A 447 -9.94 -27.12 20.47
CA SER A 447 -9.73 -28.40 21.15
C SER A 447 -10.79 -29.43 20.72
N GLY A 448 -10.56 -30.71 21.01
CA GLY A 448 -11.51 -31.79 20.73
C GLY A 448 -11.20 -32.58 19.45
N ALA A 449 -12.06 -33.57 19.16
CA ALA A 449 -11.85 -34.53 18.06
C ALA A 449 -11.98 -33.91 16.66
N ASP A 450 -12.68 -32.79 16.54
CA ASP A 450 -12.90 -32.08 15.27
C ASP A 450 -11.82 -31.02 14.98
N ALA A 451 -10.83 -30.87 15.87
CA ALA A 451 -9.70 -29.97 15.68
C ALA A 451 -8.59 -30.64 14.86
N GLY A 452 -7.97 -29.87 13.97
CA GLY A 452 -6.70 -30.21 13.32
C GLY A 452 -5.56 -29.34 13.84
N LEU A 453 -4.33 -29.67 13.44
CA LEU A 453 -3.13 -28.93 13.78
C LEU A 453 -2.59 -28.18 12.56
N LEU A 454 -2.19 -26.94 12.79
CA LEU A 454 -1.56 -26.08 11.80
C LEU A 454 -0.14 -25.76 12.25
N GLU A 455 0.86 -26.26 11.51
CA GLU A 455 2.26 -25.91 11.69
C GLU A 455 2.60 -24.69 10.83
N ILE A 456 2.98 -23.59 11.47
CA ILE A 456 3.25 -22.30 10.82
C ILE A 456 4.76 -22.07 10.82
N VAL A 457 5.31 -21.73 9.66
CA VAL A 457 6.67 -21.25 9.50
C VAL A 457 6.63 -19.92 8.76
N VAL A 458 7.17 -18.86 9.34
CA VAL A 458 7.25 -17.53 8.70
C VAL A 458 8.70 -17.16 8.48
N ARG A 459 9.07 -16.86 7.24
CA ARG A 459 10.43 -16.53 6.82
C ARG A 459 10.55 -15.09 6.33
N ASN A 460 11.72 -14.50 6.55
CA ASN A 460 12.09 -13.21 5.95
C ASN A 460 12.75 -13.48 4.59
N GLY A 461 12.02 -13.27 3.50
CA GLY A 461 12.46 -13.60 2.13
C GLY A 461 12.47 -15.11 1.84
N ALA A 462 12.43 -15.46 0.55
CA ALA A 462 12.47 -16.85 0.09
C ALA A 462 13.80 -17.51 0.48
N GLY A 463 13.75 -18.70 1.10
CA GLY A 463 14.94 -19.39 1.62
C GLY A 463 15.57 -18.79 2.88
N GLY A 464 14.98 -17.72 3.45
CA GLY A 464 15.45 -17.09 4.68
C GLY A 464 15.21 -17.93 5.94
N ARG A 465 15.84 -17.54 7.05
CA ARG A 465 15.57 -18.16 8.36
C ARG A 465 14.17 -17.77 8.88
N PRO A 466 13.54 -18.58 9.76
CA PRO A 466 12.35 -18.16 10.47
C PRO A 466 12.57 -16.81 11.16
N THR A 467 11.55 -15.95 11.14
CA THR A 467 11.64 -14.58 11.65
C THR A 467 10.55 -14.28 12.67
N HIS A 468 10.89 -13.51 13.70
CA HIS A 468 9.89 -12.88 14.57
C HIS A 468 8.91 -12.06 13.75
N CYS A 469 7.62 -12.22 14.04
CA CYS A 469 6.49 -11.52 13.41
C CYS A 469 5.23 -11.68 14.27
N ARG A 470 4.16 -10.96 13.90
CA ARG A 470 2.81 -11.26 14.40
C ARG A 470 2.04 -12.11 13.39
N VAL A 471 1.17 -12.98 13.89
CA VAL A 471 0.40 -13.93 13.09
C VAL A 471 -1.08 -13.88 13.48
N ASN A 472 -1.94 -13.85 12.47
CA ASN A 472 -3.38 -14.04 12.58
C ASN A 472 -3.70 -15.43 12.00
N VAL A 473 -4.45 -16.27 12.71
CA VAL A 473 -4.97 -17.53 12.17
C VAL A 473 -6.48 -17.46 12.19
N VAL A 474 -7.10 -17.28 11.04
CA VAL A 474 -8.55 -17.14 10.90
C VAL A 474 -9.15 -18.49 10.55
N GLY A 475 -10.03 -19.00 11.41
CA GLY A 475 -10.74 -20.26 11.20
C GLY A 475 -11.89 -20.15 10.19
N PRO A 476 -12.50 -21.29 9.82
CA PRO A 476 -13.63 -21.32 8.87
C PRO A 476 -14.89 -20.62 9.40
N ASP A 477 -14.96 -20.35 10.70
CA ASP A 477 -16.02 -19.62 11.40
C ASP A 477 -15.78 -18.10 11.44
N GLY A 478 -14.59 -17.63 11.04
CA GLY A 478 -14.20 -16.22 11.10
C GLY A 478 -13.58 -15.78 12.42
N ASP A 479 -13.40 -16.71 13.35
CA ASP A 479 -12.72 -16.46 14.62
C ASP A 479 -11.21 -16.63 14.49
N TYR A 480 -10.46 -16.07 15.44
CA TYR A 480 -9.01 -16.10 15.43
C TYR A 480 -8.48 -17.15 16.38
N TYR A 481 -7.62 -18.03 15.90
CA TYR A 481 -7.04 -19.12 16.65
C TYR A 481 -5.60 -18.82 17.02
N GLU A 482 -5.22 -19.21 18.23
CA GLU A 482 -3.90 -18.94 18.79
C GLU A 482 -3.31 -20.20 19.44
N PRO A 483 -1.97 -20.29 19.59
CA PRO A 483 -1.35 -21.41 20.26
C PRO A 483 -1.81 -21.49 21.73
N ALA A 484 -1.89 -22.70 22.29
CA ALA A 484 -2.32 -22.88 23.67
C ALA A 484 -1.33 -22.28 24.69
N ARG A 485 -0.03 -22.25 24.35
CA ARG A 485 1.07 -21.73 25.18
C ARG A 485 2.11 -21.04 24.28
N GLY A 486 2.89 -20.12 24.85
CA GLY A 486 4.01 -19.47 24.16
C GLY A 486 4.52 -18.26 24.92
N PRO A 487 5.84 -17.96 24.90
CA PRO A 487 6.43 -16.90 25.73
C PRO A 487 6.00 -15.49 25.33
N LEU A 488 5.63 -15.28 24.06
CA LEU A 488 5.20 -13.97 23.55
C LEU A 488 3.67 -13.83 23.44
N LYS A 489 2.92 -14.89 23.76
CA LYS A 489 1.47 -14.95 23.56
C LYS A 489 0.72 -13.83 24.30
N GLN A 490 1.11 -13.55 25.54
CA GLN A 490 0.42 -12.56 26.38
C GLN A 490 0.50 -11.12 25.84
N TYR A 491 1.42 -10.83 24.91
CA TYR A 491 1.60 -9.53 24.27
C TYR A 491 0.76 -9.38 22.99
N GLY A 492 0.08 -10.44 22.55
CA GLY A 492 -0.82 -10.41 21.41
C GLY A 492 -2.08 -9.56 21.66
N LEU A 493 -2.81 -9.28 20.59
CA LEU A 493 -4.03 -8.47 20.62
C LEU A 493 -5.28 -9.34 20.87
N THR A 494 -5.37 -9.95 22.04
CA THR A 494 -6.38 -10.99 22.35
C THR A 494 -7.51 -10.52 23.27
N GLY A 495 -7.40 -9.35 23.89
CA GLY A 495 -8.38 -8.87 24.87
C GLY A 495 -8.74 -7.39 24.72
N LEU A 496 -9.13 -6.78 25.84
CA LEU A 496 -9.36 -5.34 26.01
C LEU A 496 -8.44 -4.83 27.13
N TRP A 497 -7.67 -3.78 26.88
CA TRP A 497 -6.81 -3.15 27.88
C TRP A 497 -7.62 -2.16 28.74
N PRO A 498 -7.39 -2.08 30.07
CA PRO A 498 -6.51 -2.91 30.91
C PRO A 498 -7.20 -4.17 31.49
N GLN A 499 -8.40 -4.51 31.03
CA GLN A 499 -9.30 -5.46 31.71
C GLN A 499 -8.96 -6.94 31.49
N ALA A 500 -8.72 -7.33 30.23
CA ALA A 500 -8.71 -8.72 29.80
C ALA A 500 -7.67 -9.05 28.71
N GLY A 501 -6.70 -8.16 28.46
CA GLY A 501 -5.59 -8.41 27.53
C GLY A 501 -4.78 -7.16 27.22
N TRP A 502 -3.67 -7.33 26.50
CA TRP A 502 -2.74 -6.27 26.16
C TRP A 502 -3.14 -5.56 24.86
N GLY A 503 -2.84 -4.26 24.78
CA GLY A 503 -2.82 -3.54 23.52
C GLY A 503 -4.16 -3.30 22.85
N ASN A 504 -5.33 -3.39 23.51
CA ASN A 504 -6.58 -2.96 22.85
C ASN A 504 -7.37 -1.95 23.66
N ARG A 505 -7.15 -0.66 23.41
CA ARG A 505 -7.92 0.42 24.04
C ARG A 505 -9.04 0.92 23.11
N ARG A 506 -10.29 0.53 23.42
CA ARG A 506 -11.49 0.89 22.64
C ARG A 506 -11.57 2.41 22.40
N GLY A 507 -11.99 2.79 21.19
CA GLY A 507 -12.18 4.20 20.81
C GLY A 507 -10.88 5.01 20.66
N LYS A 508 -9.72 4.34 20.56
CA LYS A 508 -8.44 4.95 20.18
C LYS A 508 -8.09 4.52 18.74
N GLY A 509 -7.22 5.22 18.01
CA GLY A 509 -7.17 5.11 16.53
C GLY A 509 -6.61 3.78 15.99
N PRO A 510 -5.81 3.85 14.91
CA PRO A 510 -6.33 3.82 13.55
C PRO A 510 -7.24 2.61 13.26
N ILE A 511 -8.20 2.78 12.35
CA ILE A 511 -9.29 1.80 12.09
C ILE A 511 -8.91 0.69 11.09
N ARG A 512 -7.66 0.67 10.63
CA ARG A 512 -7.15 -0.40 9.77
C ARG A 512 -7.33 -1.77 10.41
N TYR A 513 -7.50 -2.78 9.57
CA TYR A 513 -7.52 -4.15 10.02
C TYR A 513 -6.22 -4.52 10.75
N LEU A 514 -6.33 -4.87 12.04
CA LEU A 514 -5.25 -5.45 12.83
C LEU A 514 -5.42 -6.97 12.98
N GLY A 515 -6.68 -7.43 13.02
CA GLY A 515 -7.07 -8.77 13.42
C GLY A 515 -6.88 -9.03 14.91
N ARG A 516 -7.12 -10.26 15.35
CA ARG A 516 -6.58 -10.77 16.61
C ARG A 516 -5.34 -11.58 16.29
N PHE A 517 -4.25 -11.30 16.99
CA PHE A 517 -2.95 -11.85 16.65
C PHE A 517 -2.17 -12.26 17.89
N PHE A 518 -1.20 -13.15 17.68
CA PHE A 518 -0.15 -13.46 18.63
C PHE A 518 1.22 -13.19 18.00
N TYR A 519 2.21 -12.91 18.84
CA TYR A 519 3.60 -12.81 18.41
C TYR A 519 4.26 -14.18 18.38
N CYS A 520 4.97 -14.50 17.30
CA CYS A 520 5.74 -15.73 17.17
C CYS A 520 7.22 -15.42 16.91
N ASN A 521 8.08 -16.41 17.15
CA ASN A 521 9.50 -16.36 16.82
C ASN A 521 9.82 -16.84 15.38
N GLY A 522 8.79 -16.97 14.55
CA GLY A 522 8.88 -17.48 13.17
C GLY A 522 8.43 -18.92 13.00
N THR A 523 8.19 -19.67 14.08
CA THR A 523 7.57 -20.99 14.02
C THR A 523 6.56 -21.18 15.14
N ASP A 524 5.37 -21.69 14.83
CA ASP A 524 4.36 -21.99 15.84
C ASP A 524 3.44 -23.15 15.42
N THR A 525 2.73 -23.73 16.39
CA THR A 525 1.70 -24.75 16.14
C THR A 525 0.38 -24.31 16.75
N VAL A 526 -0.66 -24.24 15.92
CA VAL A 526 -1.99 -23.75 16.31
C VAL A 526 -3.03 -24.83 16.06
N ALA A 527 -3.83 -25.14 17.07
CA ALA A 527 -5.00 -25.97 16.89
C ALA A 527 -6.14 -25.14 16.30
N VAL A 528 -6.78 -25.66 15.26
CA VAL A 528 -7.84 -24.98 14.50
C VAL A 528 -9.00 -25.94 14.19
N PRO A 529 -10.24 -25.45 14.00
CA PRO A 529 -11.33 -26.30 13.53
C PRO A 529 -11.01 -26.86 12.15
N ALA A 530 -11.50 -28.07 11.87
CA ALA A 530 -11.43 -28.61 10.52
C ALA A 530 -12.15 -27.69 9.53
N GLY A 531 -11.51 -27.40 8.40
CA GLY A 531 -12.02 -26.51 7.36
C GLY A 531 -10.95 -25.61 6.76
N VAL A 532 -11.41 -24.61 6.01
CA VAL A 532 -10.54 -23.62 5.36
C VAL A 532 -10.05 -22.64 6.43
N VAL A 533 -8.73 -22.54 6.55
CA VAL A 533 -8.04 -21.67 7.51
C VAL A 533 -7.16 -20.70 6.75
N ARG A 534 -7.22 -19.41 7.11
CA ARG A 534 -6.34 -18.37 6.57
C ARG A 534 -5.30 -17.98 7.61
N VAL A 535 -4.04 -17.99 7.23
CA VAL A 535 -2.91 -17.54 8.05
C VAL A 535 -2.39 -16.25 7.46
N GLU A 536 -2.28 -15.20 8.27
CA GLU A 536 -1.75 -13.90 7.87
C GLU A 536 -0.53 -13.59 8.74
N ALA A 537 0.57 -13.14 8.14
CA ALA A 537 1.76 -12.74 8.86
C ALA A 537 2.10 -11.28 8.56
N TRP A 538 2.57 -10.57 9.59
CA TRP A 538 2.91 -9.15 9.52
C TRP A 538 4.20 -8.85 10.29
N LYS A 539 4.95 -7.85 9.83
CA LYS A 539 6.21 -7.44 10.44
C LYS A 539 6.47 -5.95 10.20
N GLY A 540 6.14 -5.09 11.15
CA GLY A 540 6.37 -3.65 11.05
C GLY A 540 5.69 -2.98 9.85
N LEU A 541 6.26 -1.85 9.40
CA LEU A 541 5.72 -1.04 8.30
C LEU A 541 6.49 -1.19 6.97
N GLU A 542 7.68 -1.78 6.99
CA GLU A 542 8.54 -1.95 5.81
C GLU A 542 8.25 -3.25 5.02
N TYR A 543 7.44 -4.14 5.57
CA TYR A 543 7.08 -5.42 4.97
C TYR A 543 5.67 -5.40 4.41
N ARG A 544 5.50 -6.06 3.26
CA ARG A 544 4.18 -6.37 2.75
C ARG A 544 3.55 -7.48 3.61
N PRO A 545 2.34 -7.27 4.17
CA PRO A 545 1.61 -8.34 4.84
C PRO A 545 1.40 -9.50 3.87
N ALA A 546 1.61 -10.72 4.34
CA ALA A 546 1.44 -11.92 3.53
C ALA A 546 0.36 -12.81 4.13
N SER A 547 -0.44 -13.45 3.27
CA SER A 547 -1.46 -14.38 3.73
C SER A 547 -1.47 -15.65 2.88
N MET A 548 -1.89 -16.75 3.50
CA MET A 548 -2.08 -18.01 2.81
C MET A 548 -3.32 -18.72 3.36
N THR A 549 -4.08 -19.32 2.46
CA THR A 549 -5.26 -20.11 2.81
C THR A 549 -4.95 -21.58 2.60
N THR A 550 -5.36 -22.43 3.54
CA THR A 550 -5.17 -23.88 3.47
C THR A 550 -6.38 -24.63 4.02
N LEU A 551 -6.51 -25.91 3.68
CA LEU A 551 -7.55 -26.79 4.22
C LEU A 551 -6.93 -27.66 5.32
N VAL A 552 -7.50 -27.60 6.53
CA VAL A 552 -7.08 -28.44 7.66
C VAL A 552 -8.14 -29.49 7.93
N SER A 553 -7.74 -30.76 7.98
CA SER A 553 -8.65 -31.87 8.29
C SER A 553 -8.73 -32.13 9.79
N ALA A 554 -9.86 -32.64 10.28
CA ALA A 554 -10.00 -33.07 11.67
C ALA A 554 -8.95 -34.13 12.01
N GLY A 555 -8.24 -33.96 13.13
CA GLY A 555 -7.12 -34.81 13.55
C GLY A 555 -5.88 -34.78 12.64
N GLY A 556 -5.94 -34.06 11.51
CA GLY A 556 -4.83 -33.92 10.56
C GLY A 556 -3.87 -32.80 10.95
N THR A 557 -2.64 -32.89 10.47
CA THR A 557 -1.65 -31.81 10.57
C THR A 557 -1.41 -31.22 9.19
N GLN A 558 -1.52 -29.90 9.08
CA GLN A 558 -1.25 -29.16 7.86
C GLN A 558 -0.11 -28.18 8.13
N ARG A 559 0.89 -28.17 7.24
CA ARG A 559 1.99 -27.21 7.32
C ARG A 559 1.76 -26.05 6.36
N VAL A 560 2.05 -24.85 6.86
CA VAL A 560 1.98 -23.58 6.14
C VAL A 560 3.30 -22.86 6.27
N GLU A 561 3.85 -22.44 5.13
CA GLU A 561 5.03 -21.61 5.06
C GLU A 561 4.69 -20.26 4.43
N ILE A 562 4.90 -19.17 5.16
CA ILE A 562 4.68 -17.80 4.69
C ILE A 562 6.03 -17.11 4.53
N VAL A 563 6.19 -16.44 3.39
CA VAL A 563 7.35 -15.59 3.12
C VAL A 563 6.93 -14.13 3.24
N LEU A 564 7.57 -13.40 4.15
CA LEU A 564 7.44 -11.96 4.28
C LEU A 564 8.50 -11.27 3.41
N GLU A 565 8.05 -10.38 2.54
CA GLU A 565 8.91 -9.57 1.68
C GLU A 565 9.06 -8.16 2.25
N ARG A 566 10.31 -7.73 2.48
CA ARG A 566 10.62 -6.34 2.80
C ARG A 566 10.63 -5.54 1.51
N THR A 567 9.55 -4.83 1.22
CA THR A 567 9.35 -4.15 -0.06
C THR A 567 9.65 -2.64 0.02
N ALA A 568 9.77 -2.09 1.23
CA ALA A 568 10.00 -0.66 1.47
C ALA A 568 11.14 -0.42 2.49
N SER A 569 12.36 -0.89 2.17
CA SER A 569 13.46 -0.77 3.13
C SER A 569 13.87 0.69 3.38
N MET A 570 13.66 1.18 4.60
CA MET A 570 13.98 2.57 4.94
C MET A 570 15.46 2.80 5.22
N VAL A 571 16.20 1.73 5.53
CA VAL A 571 17.67 1.78 5.67
C VAL A 571 18.35 2.14 4.35
N GLU A 572 17.79 1.73 3.19
CA GLU A 572 18.27 2.16 1.86
C GLU A 572 18.11 3.68 1.64
N HIS A 573 17.21 4.31 2.39
CA HIS A 573 17.01 5.75 2.43
C HIS A 573 17.68 6.41 3.64
N GLN A 574 18.51 5.65 4.38
CA GLN A 574 19.18 6.08 5.59
C GLN A 574 18.21 6.56 6.68
N TYR A 575 17.11 5.85 6.88
CA TYR A 575 16.18 6.04 7.99
C TYR A 575 16.10 4.76 8.83
N TRP A 576 16.04 4.92 10.16
CA TRP A 576 15.95 3.80 11.10
C TRP A 576 14.74 3.96 12.02
N SER A 577 13.93 2.89 12.10
CA SER A 577 12.70 2.80 12.89
C SER A 577 12.97 2.77 14.40
N GLY A 578 12.07 3.34 15.17
CA GLY A 578 12.04 3.20 16.61
C GLY A 578 10.71 3.58 17.24
N ASP A 579 10.53 3.15 18.48
CA ASP A 579 9.38 3.42 19.33
C ASP A 579 9.90 3.93 20.69
N PRO A 580 9.86 5.26 20.93
CA PRO A 580 10.50 5.87 22.09
C PRO A 580 9.64 5.85 23.36
N HIS A 581 8.44 5.25 23.33
CA HIS A 581 7.52 5.26 24.47
C HIS A 581 6.86 3.89 24.65
N LEU A 582 7.45 3.08 25.53
CA LEU A 582 6.95 1.76 25.91
C LEU A 582 6.87 1.65 27.44
N HIS A 583 5.95 0.82 27.91
CA HIS A 583 5.79 0.46 29.31
C HIS A 583 5.88 -1.05 29.48
N LEU A 584 7.08 -1.57 29.24
CA LEU A 584 7.42 -2.97 29.44
C LEU A 584 8.31 -3.09 30.67
N GLU A 585 7.86 -3.86 31.66
CA GLU A 585 8.68 -4.16 32.82
C GLU A 585 9.98 -4.84 32.38
N ARG A 586 11.07 -4.43 33.03
CA ARG A 586 12.42 -4.83 32.65
C ARG A 586 13.28 -5.10 33.88
N ARG A 587 13.12 -6.29 34.44
CA ARG A 587 13.69 -6.71 35.72
C ARG A 587 15.01 -7.44 35.55
N ASP A 588 15.08 -8.34 34.57
CA ASP A 588 16.23 -9.23 34.34
C ASP A 588 16.57 -9.39 32.84
N GLU A 589 17.51 -10.29 32.55
CA GLU A 589 17.95 -10.58 31.18
C GLU A 589 16.87 -11.31 30.33
N GLN A 590 15.95 -12.04 30.96
CA GLN A 590 14.85 -12.69 30.23
C GLN A 590 13.85 -11.65 29.72
N ASP A 591 13.63 -10.59 30.49
CA ASP A 591 12.86 -9.44 30.03
C ASP A 591 13.55 -8.74 28.84
N ASP A 592 14.89 -8.60 28.86
CA ASP A 592 15.66 -8.08 27.71
C ASP A 592 15.40 -8.92 26.46
N GLU A 593 15.56 -10.25 26.54
CA GLU A 593 15.33 -11.15 25.41
C GLU A 593 13.90 -11.05 24.86
N ARG A 594 12.91 -10.98 25.75
CA ARG A 594 11.50 -10.87 25.40
C ARG A 594 11.17 -9.55 24.71
N ILE A 595 11.64 -8.43 25.25
CA ILE A 595 11.41 -7.10 24.66
C ILE A 595 12.08 -7.05 23.29
N LEU A 596 13.33 -7.50 23.17
CA LEU A 596 14.05 -7.53 21.89
C LEU A 596 13.35 -8.42 20.84
N ALA A 597 12.76 -9.55 21.25
CA ALA A 597 11.95 -10.39 20.37
C ALA A 597 10.66 -9.69 19.88
N LEU A 598 9.99 -8.94 20.76
CA LEU A 598 8.81 -8.13 20.40
C LEU A 598 9.18 -7.00 19.43
N LEU A 599 10.26 -6.26 19.71
CA LEU A 599 10.80 -5.23 18.82
C LEU A 599 11.14 -5.82 17.44
N ALA A 600 11.80 -6.97 17.42
CA ALA A 600 12.08 -7.68 16.18
C ALA A 600 10.79 -8.07 15.43
N ALA A 601 9.73 -8.51 16.12
CA ALA A 601 8.47 -8.88 15.49
C ALA A 601 7.76 -7.72 14.76
N GLU A 602 7.96 -6.49 15.23
CA GLU A 602 7.39 -5.26 14.65
C GLU A 602 8.42 -4.45 13.83
N ASP A 603 9.61 -5.02 13.57
CA ASP A 603 10.70 -4.35 12.84
C ASP A 603 11.13 -3.00 13.44
N ILE A 604 11.11 -2.92 14.78
CA ILE A 604 11.52 -1.74 15.55
C ILE A 604 13.00 -1.89 15.91
N ARG A 605 13.85 -1.00 15.39
CA ARG A 605 15.30 -1.08 15.67
C ARG A 605 15.70 -0.46 16.99
N PHE A 606 14.99 0.58 17.44
CA PHE A 606 15.26 1.28 18.69
C PHE A 606 13.99 1.39 19.54
N GLY A 607 13.92 0.64 20.63
CA GLY A 607 12.82 0.71 21.60
C GLY A 607 13.25 1.38 22.90
N VAL A 608 12.39 2.20 23.50
CA VAL A 608 12.64 2.78 24.83
C VAL A 608 11.50 2.43 25.77
N THR A 609 11.82 1.76 26.87
CA THR A 609 10.88 1.45 27.94
C THR A 609 11.05 2.40 29.12
N LEU A 610 9.95 2.90 29.68
CA LEU A 610 9.95 4.02 30.62
C LEU A 610 9.51 3.60 32.01
N ALA A 611 10.32 3.96 33.02
CA ALA A 611 9.93 3.91 34.41
C ALA A 611 8.97 5.06 34.74
N TYR A 612 7.91 4.81 35.51
CA TYR A 612 6.95 5.84 35.90
C TYR A 612 6.28 5.58 37.26
N ASN A 613 5.74 6.64 37.85
CA ASN A 613 4.91 6.59 39.06
C ASN A 613 3.43 6.57 38.70
N GLU A 614 2.63 5.79 39.43
CA GLU A 614 1.16 5.83 39.38
C GLU A 614 0.61 5.80 40.83
N PRO A 615 -0.39 6.62 41.19
CA PRO A 615 -1.04 7.65 40.38
C PRO A 615 -0.11 8.82 40.00
N ALA A 616 -0.42 9.52 38.91
CA ALA A 616 0.28 10.77 38.55
C ALA A 616 0.09 11.86 39.62
N GLY A 617 1.16 12.60 39.95
CA GLY A 617 1.16 13.64 40.99
C GLY A 617 2.11 13.31 42.14
N PRO A 618 1.83 12.29 42.99
CA PRO A 618 2.83 11.79 43.94
C PRO A 618 4.07 11.26 43.22
N TYR A 619 5.20 11.93 43.40
CA TYR A 619 6.46 11.51 42.81
C TYR A 619 7.38 10.94 43.88
N ALA A 620 7.92 9.76 43.60
CA ALA A 620 8.89 9.08 44.43
C ALA A 620 10.02 8.56 43.54
N ALA A 621 11.20 9.15 43.66
CA ALA A 621 12.36 8.80 42.85
C ALA A 621 13.13 7.61 43.43
N PHE A 622 12.43 6.51 43.65
CA PHE A 622 12.97 5.22 44.06
C PHE A 622 12.50 4.19 43.04
N LEU A 623 13.43 3.61 42.30
CA LEU A 623 13.11 2.78 41.13
C LEU A 623 12.26 1.56 41.51
N GLU A 624 12.52 0.96 42.66
CA GLU A 624 11.78 -0.18 43.20
C GLU A 624 10.37 0.17 43.67
N ALA A 625 10.08 1.46 43.89
CA ALA A 625 8.77 1.95 44.31
C ALA A 625 7.91 2.47 43.14
N MET A 626 8.41 2.39 41.91
CA MET A 626 7.68 2.78 40.70
C MET A 626 6.71 1.68 40.26
N ASP A 627 5.64 2.07 39.56
CA ASP A 627 4.62 1.14 39.06
C ASP A 627 5.17 0.28 37.91
N SER A 628 6.05 0.85 37.08
CA SER A 628 6.81 0.11 36.06
C SER A 628 8.32 0.23 36.29
N PRO A 629 8.92 -0.58 37.19
CA PRO A 629 10.33 -0.48 37.52
C PRO A 629 11.23 -0.96 36.37
N GLN A 630 12.39 -0.31 36.20
CA GLN A 630 13.38 -0.61 35.16
C GLN A 630 14.70 -1.09 35.78
N LEU A 631 14.68 -2.27 36.42
CA LEU A 631 15.76 -2.77 37.30
C LEU A 631 17.04 -3.18 36.56
N ARG A 632 17.05 -3.20 35.23
CA ARG A 632 18.27 -3.29 34.40
C ARG A 632 19.07 -1.98 34.35
N GLY A 633 18.65 -0.97 35.11
CA GLY A 633 19.23 0.36 35.14
C GLY A 633 18.54 1.31 34.16
N LEU A 634 19.00 2.56 34.13
CA LEU A 634 18.49 3.61 33.25
C LEU A 634 19.60 4.11 32.31
N GLY A 635 19.19 4.85 31.27
CA GLY A 635 20.09 5.59 30.40
C GLY A 635 21.03 4.68 29.62
N LYS A 636 22.26 5.15 29.42
CA LYS A 636 23.26 4.46 28.60
C LYS A 636 23.69 3.13 29.22
N ARG A 637 23.70 3.06 30.56
CA ARG A 637 24.04 1.82 31.30
C ARG A 637 23.03 0.69 31.10
N SER A 638 21.82 1.03 30.67
CA SER A 638 20.74 0.07 30.46
C SER A 638 20.70 -0.51 29.04
N ILE A 639 21.56 -0.10 28.11
CA ILE A 639 21.44 -0.51 26.71
C ILE A 639 21.65 -2.03 26.56
N ALA A 640 20.70 -2.70 25.91
CA ALA A 640 20.83 -4.09 25.48
C ALA A 640 20.50 -4.21 23.98
N GLN A 641 21.17 -5.11 23.27
CA GLN A 641 21.04 -5.26 21.82
C GLN A 641 21.09 -6.73 21.40
N ARG A 642 20.25 -7.10 20.43
CA ARG A 642 20.25 -8.41 19.79
C ARG A 642 19.65 -8.31 18.39
N ASP A 643 20.23 -9.01 17.42
CA ASP A 643 19.71 -9.15 16.05
C ASP A 643 19.31 -7.82 15.38
N GLY A 644 20.09 -6.76 15.61
CA GLY A 644 19.87 -5.44 15.03
C GLY A 644 18.77 -4.59 15.71
N CYS A 645 18.17 -5.08 16.80
CA CYS A 645 17.26 -4.34 17.67
C CYS A 645 17.98 -3.93 18.95
N THR A 646 17.70 -2.73 19.44
CA THR A 646 18.30 -2.14 20.65
C THR A 646 17.21 -1.63 21.57
N VAL A 647 17.33 -1.90 22.87
CA VAL A 647 16.44 -1.39 23.92
C VAL A 647 17.22 -0.54 24.92
N LEU A 648 16.58 0.53 25.41
CA LEU A 648 17.06 1.38 26.51
C LEU A 648 15.92 1.64 27.50
N SER A 649 16.26 1.80 28.78
CA SER A 649 15.32 2.23 29.81
C SER A 649 15.46 3.73 30.10
N GLY A 650 14.35 4.45 30.04
CA GLY A 650 14.21 5.86 30.39
C GLY A 650 13.22 6.09 31.52
N GLN A 651 12.78 7.33 31.70
CA GLN A 651 11.77 7.71 32.69
C GLN A 651 10.65 8.49 32.03
N GLU A 652 9.41 8.18 32.36
CA GLU A 652 8.29 9.09 32.16
C GLU A 652 7.96 9.75 33.50
N TYR A 653 8.13 11.07 33.54
CA TYR A 653 7.82 11.89 34.69
C TYR A 653 6.37 12.39 34.58
N ARG A 654 5.50 11.98 35.52
CA ARG A 654 4.04 12.19 35.43
C ARG A 654 3.53 13.20 36.44
N SER A 655 2.63 14.07 35.97
CA SER A 655 1.88 15.06 36.75
C SER A 655 0.46 15.15 36.22
N SER A 656 -0.53 15.11 37.11
CA SER A 656 -1.93 15.35 36.75
C SER A 656 -2.19 16.81 36.37
N GLN A 657 -1.32 17.74 36.79
CA GLN A 657 -1.47 19.18 36.50
C GLN A 657 -0.66 19.66 35.31
N TYR A 658 0.50 19.05 35.06
CA TYR A 658 1.47 19.51 34.06
C TYR A 658 1.57 18.59 32.85
N GLY A 659 1.05 17.36 32.97
CA GLY A 659 1.06 16.37 31.91
C GLY A 659 2.13 15.31 32.15
N HIS A 660 2.70 14.79 31.07
CA HIS A 660 3.73 13.75 31.12
C HIS A 660 4.97 14.17 30.33
N LEU A 661 6.16 13.85 30.85
CA LEU A 661 7.44 14.19 30.25
C LEU A 661 8.34 12.96 30.14
N ASN A 662 8.69 12.57 28.92
CA ASN A 662 9.61 11.48 28.66
C ASN A 662 11.05 11.98 28.71
N LEU A 663 11.86 11.33 29.55
CA LEU A 663 13.24 11.64 29.83
C LEU A 663 14.11 10.46 29.38
N TYR A 664 15.03 10.75 28.46
CA TYR A 664 15.92 9.75 27.89
C TYR A 664 17.39 10.05 28.22
N LEU A 665 18.23 9.02 28.11
CA LEU A 665 19.68 9.09 28.30
C LEU A 665 20.15 9.56 29.69
N LEU A 666 19.25 9.52 30.70
CA LEU A 666 19.62 9.73 32.09
C LEU A 666 19.99 8.39 32.71
N ASP A 667 21.20 8.29 33.27
CA ASP A 667 21.68 7.08 33.92
C ASP A 667 21.04 6.85 35.31
N ASP A 668 20.29 7.82 35.82
CA ASP A 668 19.53 7.80 37.07
C ASP A 668 18.20 8.57 36.88
N LEU A 669 17.27 8.44 37.82
CA LEU A 669 16.04 9.22 37.85
C LEU A 669 16.36 10.72 37.94
N VAL A 670 15.49 11.59 37.42
CA VAL A 670 15.76 13.04 37.31
C VAL A 670 15.94 13.77 38.65
N ALA A 671 15.45 13.19 39.75
CA ALA A 671 15.59 13.72 41.10
C ALA A 671 15.79 12.60 42.13
N PRO A 672 16.93 11.87 42.07
CA PRO A 672 17.10 10.60 42.76
C PRO A 672 16.99 10.76 44.28
N GLY A 673 16.27 9.84 44.92
CA GLY A 673 16.06 9.82 46.38
C GLY A 673 15.10 10.88 46.92
N GLN A 674 14.44 11.65 46.05
CA GLN A 674 13.45 12.66 46.46
C GLN A 674 12.03 12.12 46.37
N SER A 675 11.16 12.61 47.26
CA SER A 675 9.70 12.44 47.17
C SER A 675 9.00 13.78 47.38
N TYR A 676 8.05 14.11 46.51
CA TYR A 676 7.28 15.34 46.58
C TYR A 676 6.02 15.24 45.70
N ASN A 677 5.17 16.27 45.74
CA ASN A 677 3.99 16.35 44.90
C ASN A 677 4.30 17.07 43.57
N ALA A 678 4.49 16.29 42.50
CA ALA A 678 4.72 16.79 41.14
C ALA A 678 3.51 17.50 40.52
N ASP A 679 2.33 17.46 41.15
CA ASP A 679 1.24 18.35 40.75
C ASP A 679 1.50 19.78 41.19
N GLU A 680 2.20 19.99 42.31
CA GLU A 680 2.48 21.31 42.88
C GLU A 680 3.81 21.88 42.39
N TRP A 681 4.85 21.06 42.35
CA TRP A 681 6.20 21.50 42.00
C TRP A 681 7.08 20.31 41.58
N PRO A 682 8.01 20.48 40.62
CA PRO A 682 8.25 21.66 39.77
C PRO A 682 7.51 21.61 38.42
N PRO A 683 7.34 22.78 37.74
CA PRO A 683 7.03 22.88 36.30
C PRO A 683 7.91 21.98 35.43
N PHE A 684 7.41 21.53 34.28
CA PHE A 684 8.17 20.63 33.41
C PHE A 684 9.42 21.24 32.81
N GLY A 685 9.46 22.54 32.55
CA GLY A 685 10.70 23.21 32.14
C GLY A 685 11.85 23.07 33.15
N ASP A 686 11.54 23.08 34.45
CA ASP A 686 12.53 22.86 35.51
C ASP A 686 13.05 21.41 35.50
N VAL A 687 12.16 20.44 35.29
CA VAL A 687 12.50 19.01 35.18
C VAL A 687 13.36 18.76 33.93
N ALA A 688 12.92 19.28 32.78
CA ALA A 688 13.61 19.15 31.52
C ALA A 688 15.00 19.79 31.57
N ALA A 689 15.13 20.97 32.19
CA ALA A 689 16.43 21.63 32.37
C ALA A 689 17.38 20.81 33.25
N ARG A 690 16.88 20.13 34.29
CA ARG A 690 17.70 19.19 35.11
C ARG A 690 18.17 18.01 34.26
N ALA A 691 17.26 17.39 33.50
CA ALA A 691 17.58 16.26 32.63
C ALA A 691 18.63 16.65 31.56
N ARG A 692 18.44 17.78 30.89
CA ARG A 692 19.35 18.26 29.84
C ARG A 692 20.73 18.62 30.39
N ARG A 693 20.83 19.22 31.59
CA ARG A 693 22.12 19.44 32.28
C ARG A 693 22.86 18.14 32.59
N ALA A 694 22.14 17.05 32.82
CA ALA A 694 22.70 15.71 32.98
C ALA A 694 23.01 15.01 31.64
N GLY A 695 22.86 15.69 30.50
CA GLY A 695 23.13 15.15 29.16
C GLY A 695 21.97 14.39 28.54
N GLY A 696 20.80 14.41 29.18
CA GLY A 696 19.57 13.76 28.73
C GLY A 696 18.85 14.47 27.59
N VAL A 697 17.72 13.89 27.19
CA VAL A 697 16.76 14.45 26.22
C VAL A 697 15.37 14.45 26.87
N ALA A 698 14.63 15.54 26.74
CA ALA A 698 13.30 15.71 27.33
C ALA A 698 12.24 15.98 26.25
N ILE A 699 11.24 15.11 26.15
CA ILE A 699 10.15 15.19 25.17
C ILE A 699 8.81 15.19 25.90
N HIS A 700 7.94 16.16 25.63
CA HIS A 700 6.56 16.11 26.13
C HIS A 700 5.83 14.90 25.56
N ALA A 701 5.17 14.11 26.40
CA ALA A 701 4.37 12.96 25.96
C ALA A 701 2.93 13.36 25.60
N HIS A 702 2.23 12.51 24.87
CA HIS A 702 0.79 12.63 24.60
C HIS A 702 0.35 13.99 24.02
N GLY A 703 1.17 14.64 23.20
CA GLY A 703 0.87 15.95 22.61
C GLY A 703 0.93 17.12 23.59
N GLY A 704 1.65 16.98 24.71
CA GLY A 704 1.71 18.02 25.75
C GLY A 704 0.42 18.10 26.54
N TYR A 705 -0.06 16.93 26.99
CA TYR A 705 -1.22 16.80 27.89
C TYR A 705 -1.16 17.80 29.05
N ALA A 706 -2.31 18.31 29.49
CA ALA A 706 -2.44 19.42 30.44
C ALA A 706 -1.81 20.77 30.01
N ARG A 707 -1.21 20.84 28.81
CA ARG A 707 -0.90 22.06 28.06
C ARG A 707 0.16 22.99 28.68
N GLU A 708 1.06 22.48 29.52
CA GLU A 708 2.24 23.25 29.97
C GLU A 708 3.23 23.55 28.82
N ILE A 709 3.22 22.71 27.79
CA ILE A 709 4.12 22.76 26.64
C ILE A 709 4.31 24.16 26.02
N TYR A 710 3.27 25.01 26.00
CA TYR A 710 3.41 26.36 25.41
C TYR A 710 4.48 27.20 26.11
N ALA A 711 4.57 27.15 27.44
CA ALA A 711 5.60 27.89 28.18
C ALA A 711 6.99 27.27 27.97
N ASP A 712 7.08 25.94 28.03
CA ASP A 712 8.33 25.20 27.85
C ASP A 712 8.97 25.42 26.47
N VAL A 713 8.14 25.52 25.43
CA VAL A 713 8.56 25.86 24.06
C VAL A 713 9.15 27.26 24.01
N VAL A 714 8.52 28.24 24.65
CA VAL A 714 9.00 29.62 24.66
C VAL A 714 10.34 29.74 25.38
N HIS A 715 10.52 28.97 26.45
CA HIS A 715 11.76 28.93 27.22
C HIS A 715 12.87 28.09 26.58
N GLY A 716 12.58 27.31 25.53
CA GLY A 716 13.55 26.36 24.96
C GLY A 716 13.93 25.24 25.92
N ALA A 717 13.01 24.88 26.83
CA ALA A 717 13.30 23.95 27.91
C ALA A 717 13.30 22.48 27.45
N ILE A 718 12.55 22.17 26.40
CA ILE A 718 12.27 20.81 25.91
C ILE A 718 12.89 20.59 24.52
N ASP A 719 13.12 19.33 24.16
CA ASP A 719 13.72 18.94 22.89
C ASP A 719 12.68 18.50 21.83
N GLY A 720 11.38 18.51 22.17
CA GLY A 720 10.30 18.13 21.25
C GLY A 720 9.01 17.65 21.95
N VAL A 721 8.08 17.12 21.14
CA VAL A 721 6.77 16.62 21.58
C VAL A 721 6.39 15.32 20.86
N GLU A 722 5.91 14.34 21.59
CA GLU A 722 5.27 13.15 21.03
C GLU A 722 3.86 13.50 20.60
N LEU A 723 3.64 13.70 19.30
CA LEU A 723 2.40 14.24 18.77
C LEU A 723 1.46 13.16 18.21
N LEU A 724 2.01 12.12 17.58
CA LEU A 724 1.23 11.03 16.99
C LEU A 724 1.25 9.79 17.88
N GLN A 725 0.09 9.44 18.42
CA GLN A 725 -0.05 8.29 19.30
C GLN A 725 -1.45 7.71 19.17
N PHE A 726 -1.57 6.38 19.31
CA PHE A 726 -2.82 5.67 19.03
C PHE A 726 -3.38 5.96 17.62
N GLY A 727 -2.53 6.19 16.64
CA GLY A 727 -2.91 6.51 15.26
C GLY A 727 -3.57 7.87 15.04
N VAL A 728 -3.58 8.77 16.03
CA VAL A 728 -4.16 10.12 15.93
C VAL A 728 -3.24 11.18 16.55
N TYR A 729 -3.35 12.43 16.12
CA TYR A 729 -2.62 13.53 16.77
C TYR A 729 -3.32 13.94 18.07
N ARG A 730 -2.55 14.04 19.16
CA ARG A 730 -3.06 14.26 20.52
C ARG A 730 -3.00 15.73 20.95
N GLU A 731 -3.90 16.10 21.86
CA GLU A 731 -3.90 17.34 22.66
C GLU A 731 -3.73 18.62 21.85
N ILE A 732 -2.53 19.23 21.81
CA ILE A 732 -2.29 20.45 21.00
C ILE A 732 -2.55 20.20 19.50
N GLY A 733 -2.44 18.95 19.07
CA GLY A 733 -2.65 18.53 17.69
C GLY A 733 -1.67 19.18 16.71
N LEU A 734 -1.91 18.95 15.41
CA LEU A 734 -1.09 19.57 14.36
C LEU A 734 -1.24 21.09 14.31
N GLU A 735 -2.41 21.62 14.70
CA GLU A 735 -2.72 23.04 14.53
C GLU A 735 -1.85 23.93 15.43
N ASP A 736 -1.80 23.65 16.73
CA ASP A 736 -0.96 24.41 17.64
C ASP A 736 0.52 24.15 17.43
N TRP A 737 0.89 22.92 17.04
CA TRP A 737 2.26 22.63 16.63
C TRP A 737 2.70 23.50 15.44
N TYR A 738 1.84 23.66 14.43
CA TYR A 738 2.11 24.59 13.32
C TYR A 738 2.19 26.05 13.79
N HIS A 739 1.39 26.48 14.76
CA HIS A 739 1.50 27.83 15.31
C HIS A 739 2.83 28.04 16.05
N MET A 740 3.31 27.06 16.80
CA MET A 740 4.64 27.11 17.43
C MET A 740 5.74 27.28 16.38
N LEU A 741 5.71 26.47 15.31
CA LEU A 741 6.67 26.56 14.21
C LEU A 741 6.58 27.91 13.46
N SER A 742 5.36 28.40 13.20
CA SER A 742 5.12 29.67 12.51
C SER A 742 5.40 30.90 13.38
N ALA A 743 5.48 30.75 14.70
CA ALA A 743 5.97 31.78 15.62
C ALA A 743 7.51 31.82 15.71
N GLY A 744 8.20 30.86 15.07
CA GLY A 744 9.66 30.82 14.95
C GLY A 744 10.34 29.74 15.81
N PHE A 745 9.59 29.05 16.66
CA PHE A 745 10.14 28.03 17.56
C PHE A 745 10.43 26.72 16.82
N ARG A 746 11.50 26.02 17.23
CA ARG A 746 11.83 24.69 16.71
C ARG A 746 11.45 23.63 17.73
N VAL A 747 10.32 22.98 17.47
CA VAL A 747 9.81 21.91 18.33
C VAL A 747 9.63 20.66 17.47
N PRO A 748 10.62 19.76 17.43
CA PRO A 748 10.47 18.48 16.75
C PRO A 748 9.28 17.70 17.29
N ALA A 749 8.54 17.04 16.40
CA ALA A 749 7.48 16.11 16.76
C ALA A 749 7.92 14.65 16.55
N THR A 750 7.40 13.76 17.38
CA THR A 750 7.64 12.31 17.31
C THR A 750 6.31 11.56 17.35
N GLY A 751 6.37 10.26 17.04
CA GLY A 751 5.26 9.34 17.23
C GLY A 751 5.75 8.06 17.89
N ALA A 752 4.91 7.51 18.76
CA ALA A 752 5.23 6.36 19.60
C ALA A 752 3.96 5.61 19.95
N SER A 753 4.09 4.33 20.27
CA SER A 753 2.93 3.50 20.52
C SER A 753 2.33 3.73 21.91
N ASP A 754 3.12 3.99 22.95
CA ASP A 754 2.67 3.90 24.35
C ASP A 754 2.07 2.52 24.65
N TYR A 755 2.77 1.48 24.18
CA TYR A 755 2.38 0.10 24.40
C TYR A 755 2.71 -0.33 25.84
N PRO A 756 1.77 -0.94 26.58
CA PRO A 756 0.53 -1.57 26.12
C PRO A 756 -0.76 -0.75 26.25
N ALA A 757 -0.68 0.51 26.67
CA ALA A 757 -1.85 1.38 26.82
C ALA A 757 -2.54 1.70 25.47
N CYS A 758 -1.97 1.26 24.36
CA CYS A 758 -2.38 1.51 22.98
C CYS A 758 -3.09 0.35 22.27
N ARG A 759 -2.96 0.29 20.93
CA ARG A 759 -3.55 -0.70 20.00
C ARG A 759 -2.64 -1.88 19.63
N LYS A 760 -1.33 -1.67 19.63
CA LYS A 760 -0.29 -2.70 19.51
C LYS A 760 1.08 -2.05 19.60
N LEU A 761 2.10 -2.86 19.83
CA LEU A 761 3.48 -2.40 19.71
C LEU A 761 3.75 -1.87 18.30
N GLY A 762 4.42 -0.72 18.20
CA GLY A 762 4.71 -0.07 16.94
C GLY A 762 3.47 0.37 16.15
N ASP A 763 2.33 0.62 16.83
CA ASP A 763 1.16 1.21 16.18
C ASP A 763 1.46 2.61 15.61
N CYS A 764 2.28 3.36 16.33
CA CYS A 764 2.93 4.59 15.87
C CYS A 764 4.44 4.47 16.11
N MET A 765 5.24 4.97 15.19
CA MET A 765 6.69 4.89 15.22
C MET A 765 7.32 6.18 14.72
N THR A 766 8.61 6.33 15.02
CA THR A 766 9.45 7.41 14.52
C THR A 766 10.61 6.83 13.74
N TYR A 767 10.88 7.38 12.56
CA TYR A 767 12.02 7.04 11.72
C TYR A 767 13.00 8.20 11.75
N VAL A 768 14.24 7.94 12.17
CA VAL A 768 15.30 8.96 12.26
C VAL A 768 16.31 8.73 11.14
N TRP A 769 16.71 9.78 10.43
CA TRP A 769 17.77 9.71 9.45
C TRP A 769 19.14 10.09 10.01
N SER A 770 20.16 9.44 9.46
CA SER A 770 21.57 9.60 9.83
C SER A 770 22.44 9.23 8.63
N GLU A 771 23.60 9.86 8.45
CA GLU A 771 24.50 9.53 7.33
C GLU A 771 25.09 8.11 7.48
N GLU A 772 25.36 7.72 8.72
CA GLU A 772 25.83 6.40 9.12
C GLU A 772 24.78 5.68 9.98
N ALA A 773 24.89 4.35 10.09
CA ALA A 773 24.02 3.56 10.97
C ALA A 773 24.11 4.05 12.44
N PRO A 774 23.02 4.56 13.04
CA PRO A 774 23.06 5.13 14.37
C PRO A 774 23.10 4.03 15.44
N GLY A 775 23.70 4.32 16.59
CA GLY A 775 23.37 3.65 17.86
C GLY A 775 22.20 4.35 18.57
N MET A 776 21.74 3.79 19.70
CA MET A 776 20.60 4.31 20.47
C MET A 776 20.73 5.81 20.82
N GLU A 777 21.89 6.24 21.32
CA GLU A 777 22.13 7.65 21.67
C GLU A 777 22.03 8.57 20.45
N SER A 778 22.72 8.25 19.36
CA SER A 778 22.66 9.05 18.14
C SER A 778 21.27 9.07 17.51
N TRP A 779 20.50 7.97 17.65
CA TRP A 779 19.12 7.91 17.18
C TRP A 779 18.22 8.84 17.99
N LEU A 780 18.25 8.79 19.33
CA LEU A 780 17.50 9.69 20.21
C LEU A 780 17.87 11.17 20.01
N ARG A 781 19.16 11.47 19.82
CA ARG A 781 19.61 12.84 19.53
C ARG A 781 19.24 13.31 18.13
N GLY A 782 19.20 12.40 17.15
CA GLY A 782 18.69 12.70 15.81
C GLY A 782 17.20 13.02 15.83
N MET A 783 16.42 12.25 16.59
CA MET A 783 15.00 12.51 16.86
C MET A 783 14.79 13.89 17.49
N ALA A 784 15.53 14.21 18.56
CA ALA A 784 15.50 15.51 19.24
C ALA A 784 15.96 16.70 18.37
N ARG A 785 16.61 16.44 17.23
CA ARG A 785 17.01 17.46 16.24
C ARG A 785 16.01 17.59 15.09
N GLY A 786 14.90 16.85 15.13
CA GLY A 786 13.91 16.79 14.05
C GLY A 786 14.43 16.11 12.79
N ARG A 787 15.47 15.27 12.88
CA ARG A 787 15.97 14.46 11.75
C ARG A 787 15.06 13.26 11.51
N SER A 788 13.76 13.45 11.46
CA SER A 788 12.81 12.34 11.51
C SER A 788 11.49 12.63 10.81
N PHE A 789 10.76 11.56 10.56
CA PHE A 789 9.31 11.58 10.38
C PHE A 789 8.68 10.59 11.35
N PHE A 790 7.39 10.79 11.63
CA PHE A 790 6.61 9.94 12.52
C PHE A 790 5.37 9.43 11.80
N THR A 791 4.98 8.19 12.06
CA THR A 791 4.01 7.47 11.24
C THR A 791 3.28 6.37 12.00
N SER A 792 2.05 6.09 11.60
CA SER A 792 1.33 4.86 11.93
C SER A 792 1.16 3.94 10.71
N GLY A 793 1.70 4.29 9.54
CA GLY A 793 1.62 3.49 8.32
C GLY A 793 2.47 4.05 7.17
N PRO A 794 2.11 5.20 6.57
CA PRO A 794 2.84 5.73 5.42
C PRO A 794 4.28 6.12 5.77
N LEU A 795 5.22 5.65 4.96
CA LEU A 795 6.63 6.00 5.02
C LEU A 795 6.85 7.21 4.11
N VAL A 796 7.26 8.35 4.68
CA VAL A 796 7.33 9.64 3.96
C VAL A 796 8.76 10.16 3.92
N LEU A 797 9.23 10.45 2.71
CA LEU A 797 10.49 11.11 2.44
C LEU A 797 10.22 12.53 1.95
N LEU A 798 10.92 13.50 2.52
CA LEU A 798 10.89 14.90 2.09
C LEU A 798 12.33 15.38 1.87
N GLU A 799 12.55 16.05 0.74
CA GLU A 799 13.75 16.82 0.47
C GLU A 799 13.39 18.22 -0.02
N VAL A 800 14.13 19.25 0.39
CA VAL A 800 14.03 20.63 -0.12
C VAL A 800 15.44 21.12 -0.46
N ASP A 801 15.69 21.48 -1.71
CA ASP A 801 17.03 21.79 -2.24
C ASP A 801 18.08 20.71 -1.82
N GLY A 802 17.67 19.43 -1.83
CA GLY A 802 18.50 18.28 -1.42
C GLY A 802 18.75 18.16 0.09
N LYS A 803 18.13 19.00 0.93
CA LYS A 803 18.20 18.91 2.40
C LYS A 803 17.01 18.12 2.95
N ARG A 804 17.24 17.42 4.07
CA ARG A 804 16.26 16.55 4.76
C ARG A 804 15.71 17.18 6.04
N PRO A 805 14.57 16.69 6.60
CA PRO A 805 14.01 17.14 7.87
C PRO A 805 15.04 17.44 8.97
N GLY A 806 14.82 18.52 9.72
CA GLY A 806 15.74 19.03 10.75
C GLY A 806 16.85 19.93 10.20
N SER A 807 16.99 20.06 8.88
CA SER A 807 17.98 20.95 8.26
C SER A 807 17.51 22.41 8.19
N GLN A 808 18.48 23.32 8.07
CA GLN A 808 18.26 24.74 7.78
C GLN A 808 18.90 25.12 6.43
N ILE A 809 18.17 25.89 5.64
CA ILE A 809 18.60 26.52 4.39
C ILE A 809 18.58 28.04 4.63
N ASN A 810 19.67 28.73 4.29
CA ASN A 810 19.74 30.18 4.40
C ASN A 810 19.64 30.83 3.02
N LYS A 811 18.77 31.83 2.88
CA LYS A 811 18.61 32.69 1.71
C LYS A 811 18.81 34.15 2.15
N SER A 812 19.24 35.02 1.23
CA SER A 812 19.54 36.43 1.52
C SER A 812 19.11 37.34 0.37
N GLY A 813 18.71 38.57 0.69
CA GLY A 813 18.27 39.57 -0.30
C GLY A 813 16.76 39.68 -0.41
N ALA A 814 16.30 40.53 -1.34
CA ALA A 814 14.88 40.71 -1.64
C ALA A 814 14.32 39.49 -2.41
N GLY A 815 13.09 39.08 -2.09
CA GLY A 815 12.44 37.90 -2.68
C GLY A 815 11.85 38.14 -4.09
N PRO A 816 11.17 37.14 -4.66
CA PRO A 816 10.91 35.81 -4.09
C PRO A 816 12.14 34.89 -4.12
N HIS A 817 12.28 34.04 -3.10
CA HIS A 817 13.33 33.02 -3.01
C HIS A 817 12.76 31.66 -3.39
N ALA A 818 13.22 31.10 -4.51
CA ALA A 818 12.79 29.78 -4.96
C ALA A 818 13.52 28.65 -4.19
N VAL A 819 12.76 27.62 -3.85
CA VAL A 819 13.24 26.31 -3.38
C VAL A 819 12.47 25.18 -4.07
N THR A 820 13.10 24.03 -4.26
CA THR A 820 12.46 22.84 -4.85
C THR A 820 12.26 21.77 -3.80
N ALA A 821 11.01 21.35 -3.59
CA ALA A 821 10.63 20.28 -2.70
C ALA A 821 10.33 18.99 -3.48
N ARG A 822 10.73 17.85 -2.93
CA ARG A 822 10.38 16.50 -3.40
C ARG A 822 9.81 15.69 -2.26
N VAL A 823 8.64 15.10 -2.47
CA VAL A 823 7.95 14.22 -1.53
C VAL A 823 7.80 12.85 -2.17
N ARG A 824 8.17 11.80 -1.44
CA ARG A 824 7.93 10.40 -1.84
C ARG A 824 7.24 9.67 -0.70
N VAL A 825 6.16 8.94 -0.99
CA VAL A 825 5.36 8.24 0.00
C VAL A 825 5.11 6.81 -0.42
N ARG A 826 5.21 5.86 0.51
CA ARG A 826 4.81 4.47 0.30
C ARG A 826 4.19 3.90 1.57
N CYS A 827 3.19 3.05 1.45
CA CYS A 827 2.57 2.38 2.60
C CYS A 827 2.25 0.93 2.24
N GLU A 828 2.72 -0.03 3.03
CA GLU A 828 2.40 -1.45 2.83
C GLU A 828 1.17 -1.91 3.62
N VAL A 829 0.79 -1.17 4.67
CA VAL A 829 -0.21 -1.62 5.66
C VAL A 829 -1.59 -0.96 5.51
N ALA A 830 -1.69 0.10 4.70
CA ALA A 830 -2.95 0.80 4.43
C ALA A 830 -2.84 1.58 3.09
N PRO A 831 -3.95 1.79 2.36
CA PRO A 831 -3.92 2.60 1.15
C PRO A 831 -3.83 4.09 1.49
N VAL A 832 -2.76 4.76 1.07
CA VAL A 832 -2.62 6.22 1.16
C VAL A 832 -3.72 6.86 0.32
N THR A 833 -4.50 7.76 0.93
CA THR A 833 -5.54 8.51 0.22
C THR A 833 -5.15 9.96 -0.01
N HIS A 834 -4.23 10.49 0.79
CA HIS A 834 -3.78 11.88 0.69
C HIS A 834 -2.28 12.01 0.92
N VAL A 835 -1.63 12.84 0.12
CA VAL A 835 -0.25 13.32 0.33
C VAL A 835 -0.25 14.84 0.22
N GLN A 836 0.32 15.55 1.19
CA GLN A 836 0.31 17.01 1.24
C GLN A 836 1.69 17.57 1.53
N LEU A 837 2.05 18.63 0.82
CA LEU A 837 3.21 19.48 1.07
C LEU A 837 2.72 20.74 1.78
N VAL A 838 3.26 21.00 2.96
CA VAL A 838 2.81 22.05 3.88
C VAL A 838 3.95 23.03 4.10
N ALA A 839 3.65 24.34 4.08
CA ALA A 839 4.58 25.36 4.55
C ALA A 839 3.86 26.42 5.36
N ASN A 840 4.42 26.82 6.51
CA ASN A 840 3.83 27.81 7.41
C ASN A 840 2.33 27.57 7.71
N GLY A 841 1.96 26.30 7.92
CA GLY A 841 0.60 25.89 8.26
C GLY A 841 -0.36 25.93 7.07
N ARG A 842 0.13 25.99 5.83
CA ARG A 842 -0.66 26.04 4.61
C ARG A 842 -0.33 24.91 3.65
N VAL A 843 -1.34 24.36 2.97
CA VAL A 843 -1.19 23.26 2.01
C VAL A 843 -0.80 23.83 0.66
N LEU A 844 0.49 23.74 0.30
CA LEU A 844 0.99 24.21 -0.98
C LEU A 844 0.54 23.28 -2.12
N ARG A 845 0.60 21.97 -1.87
CA ARG A 845 0.24 20.94 -2.85
C ARG A 845 -0.38 19.74 -2.14
N ALA A 846 -1.37 19.10 -2.75
CA ALA A 846 -2.11 17.99 -2.14
C ALA A 846 -2.50 16.92 -3.15
N MET A 847 -1.89 15.74 -3.16
CA MET A 847 -2.32 14.61 -3.97
C MET A 847 -3.46 13.85 -3.29
N GLU A 848 -4.60 13.70 -3.97
CA GLU A 848 -5.64 12.73 -3.59
C GLU A 848 -5.42 11.46 -4.40
N VAL A 849 -5.45 10.31 -3.73
CA VAL A 849 -5.06 9.02 -4.30
C VAL A 849 -6.21 8.03 -4.10
N PRO A 850 -6.72 7.40 -5.18
CA PRO A 850 -7.71 6.35 -5.07
C PRO A 850 -7.18 5.18 -4.24
N ARG A 851 -8.01 4.64 -3.33
CA ARG A 851 -7.60 3.52 -2.44
C ARG A 851 -7.06 2.31 -3.22
N SER A 852 -7.55 2.04 -4.43
CA SER A 852 -7.13 0.94 -5.30
C SER A 852 -5.66 1.02 -5.77
N VAL A 853 -5.04 2.18 -5.67
CA VAL A 853 -3.63 2.43 -6.03
C VAL A 853 -2.84 3.09 -4.89
N GLY A 854 -3.43 3.28 -3.72
CA GLY A 854 -2.77 3.96 -2.59
C GLY A 854 -1.77 3.11 -1.81
N GLN A 855 -1.69 1.80 -2.07
CA GLN A 855 -0.91 0.85 -1.28
C GLN A 855 0.20 0.20 -2.12
N GLY A 856 1.33 -0.10 -1.49
CA GLY A 856 2.38 -0.95 -2.07
C GLY A 856 3.27 -0.31 -3.14
N GLN A 857 3.02 0.94 -3.53
CA GLN A 857 3.80 1.67 -4.55
C GLN A 857 4.26 3.04 -4.06
N TRP A 858 5.31 3.57 -4.71
CA TRP A 858 5.80 4.91 -4.45
C TRP A 858 4.93 5.96 -5.13
N LEU A 859 4.39 6.88 -4.33
CA LEU A 859 3.70 8.08 -4.76
C LEU A 859 4.67 9.25 -4.67
N GLU A 860 4.83 10.01 -5.75
CA GLU A 860 5.85 11.06 -5.82
C GLU A 860 5.24 12.42 -6.21
N MET A 861 5.74 13.47 -5.56
CA MET A 861 5.28 14.84 -5.76
C MET A 861 6.46 15.81 -5.61
N ASP A 862 6.82 16.48 -6.70
CA ASP A 862 7.76 17.61 -6.68
C ASP A 862 7.02 18.94 -6.64
N ALA A 863 7.63 20.03 -6.15
CA ALA A 863 7.07 21.38 -6.25
C ALA A 863 8.18 22.44 -6.19
N THR A 864 8.04 23.51 -6.97
CA THR A 864 8.84 24.73 -6.80
C THR A 864 8.04 25.73 -5.98
N ILE A 865 8.64 26.25 -4.91
CA ILE A 865 7.98 27.12 -3.92
C ILE A 865 8.68 28.47 -3.94
N ASP A 866 7.91 29.54 -4.07
CA ASP A 866 8.39 30.91 -3.91
C ASP A 866 8.15 31.41 -2.49
N LEU A 867 9.23 31.83 -1.84
CA LEU A 867 9.23 32.34 -0.49
C LEU A 867 9.50 33.84 -0.46
N GLU A 868 8.51 34.65 -0.07
CA GLU A 868 8.72 36.08 0.21
C GLU A 868 9.34 36.33 1.59
N LYS A 869 9.10 35.41 2.53
CA LYS A 869 9.61 35.43 3.91
C LYS A 869 10.07 34.04 4.32
N SER A 870 10.75 33.95 5.46
CA SER A 870 11.17 32.68 6.04
C SER A 870 10.01 31.70 6.22
N ALA A 871 10.29 30.42 6.03
CA ALA A 871 9.30 29.36 6.12
C ALA A 871 9.85 28.09 6.74
N TRP A 872 8.97 27.31 7.34
CA TRP A 872 9.19 25.89 7.55
C TRP A 872 8.40 25.11 6.49
N ILE A 873 8.96 24.01 5.99
CA ILE A 873 8.36 23.16 4.95
C ILE A 873 8.35 21.71 5.44
N ALA A 874 7.19 21.05 5.38
CA ALA A 874 7.01 19.67 5.81
C ALA A 874 6.09 18.91 4.84
N ALA A 875 6.09 17.58 4.92
CA ALA A 875 5.16 16.74 4.19
C ALA A 875 4.33 15.89 5.16
N ARG A 876 3.06 15.66 4.83
CA ARG A 876 2.20 14.73 5.55
C ARG A 876 1.46 13.82 4.58
N ALA A 877 1.22 12.59 4.98
CA ALA A 877 0.43 11.64 4.20
C ALA A 877 -0.46 10.82 5.12
N TYR A 878 -1.68 10.54 4.67
CA TYR A 878 -2.65 9.84 5.48
C TYR A 878 -3.60 8.99 4.65
N SER A 879 -4.22 8.05 5.33
CA SER A 879 -5.24 7.14 4.85
C SER A 879 -6.53 7.45 5.59
N LEU A 880 -7.63 7.55 4.84
CA LEU A 880 -8.98 7.63 5.40
C LEU A 880 -9.70 6.33 5.08
N SER A 881 -10.40 5.77 6.06
CA SER A 881 -11.26 4.60 5.89
C SER A 881 -12.36 4.88 4.86
N SER A 882 -13.07 3.84 4.43
CA SER A 882 -14.26 4.02 3.58
C SER A 882 -15.35 4.88 4.25
N GLN A 883 -15.29 5.05 5.57
CA GLN A 883 -16.22 5.87 6.36
C GLN A 883 -15.69 7.29 6.66
N GLY A 884 -14.49 7.64 6.17
CA GLY A 884 -13.87 8.95 6.38
C GLY A 884 -13.15 9.14 7.72
N THR A 885 -12.98 8.07 8.50
CA THR A 885 -12.23 8.06 9.77
C THR A 885 -10.73 7.83 9.52
N PRO A 886 -9.81 8.28 10.41
CA PRO A 886 -8.38 8.02 10.27
C PRO A 886 -8.04 6.53 10.23
N ASP A 887 -7.26 6.14 9.23
CA ASP A 887 -6.87 4.74 8.94
C ASP A 887 -5.35 4.56 9.10
N ALA A 888 -4.56 5.55 8.68
CA ALA A 888 -3.13 5.65 8.97
C ALA A 888 -2.65 7.10 8.75
N GLU A 889 -1.62 7.52 9.47
CA GLU A 889 -1.17 8.92 9.53
C GLU A 889 0.35 8.99 9.46
N SER A 890 0.88 10.07 8.89
CA SER A 890 2.32 10.33 8.87
C SER A 890 2.62 11.81 8.66
N HIS A 891 3.71 12.28 9.26
CA HIS A 891 4.18 13.65 9.12
C HIS A 891 5.70 13.72 9.27
N THR A 892 6.38 14.49 8.40
CA THR A 892 7.80 14.77 8.56
C THR A 892 8.03 15.89 9.55
N ASN A 893 9.14 15.88 10.29
CA ASN A 893 9.62 17.14 10.85
C ASN A 893 9.98 18.13 9.71
N PRO A 894 9.94 19.44 9.97
CA PRO A 894 10.14 20.43 8.93
C PRO A 894 11.61 20.58 8.52
N ILE A 895 11.79 21.10 7.30
CA ILE A 895 13.00 21.76 6.84
C ILE A 895 12.78 23.26 6.96
N TYR A 896 13.75 23.99 7.50
CA TYR A 896 13.63 25.42 7.76
C TYR A 896 14.35 26.24 6.70
N VAL A 897 13.66 27.20 6.07
CA VAL A 897 14.24 28.14 5.11
C VAL A 897 14.23 29.54 5.72
N TYR A 898 15.40 30.04 6.10
CA TYR A 898 15.56 31.34 6.73
C TYR A 898 15.97 32.38 5.70
N VAL A 899 15.18 33.44 5.57
CA VAL A 899 15.46 34.61 4.74
C VAL A 899 16.10 35.68 5.62
N ASN A 900 17.28 36.16 5.23
CA ASN A 900 18.06 37.14 5.97
C ASN A 900 18.33 36.73 7.43
N GLY A 901 18.54 35.43 7.66
CA GLY A 901 18.86 34.87 8.97
C GLY A 901 17.74 34.87 10.01
N ARG A 902 16.50 35.25 9.62
CA ARG A 902 15.36 35.32 10.54
C ARG A 902 14.52 34.03 10.50
N PRO A 903 14.02 33.52 11.64
CA PRO A 903 13.03 32.44 11.67
C PRO A 903 11.69 32.85 11.02
N PRO A 904 10.82 31.87 10.69
CA PRO A 904 9.42 32.14 10.33
C PRO A 904 8.73 32.98 11.40
N TYR A 905 7.90 33.93 10.97
CA TYR A 905 7.09 34.74 11.89
C TYR A 905 5.71 35.01 11.31
N GLU A 906 4.70 34.65 12.11
CA GLU A 906 3.31 34.98 11.92
C GLU A 906 2.72 35.50 13.22
N GLN A 907 2.34 36.78 13.24
CA GLN A 907 1.83 37.41 14.44
C GLN A 907 0.58 36.70 14.99
N SER A 908 -0.34 36.25 14.13
CA SER A 908 -1.53 35.50 14.56
C SER A 908 -1.20 34.20 15.28
N SER A 909 -0.12 33.52 14.87
CA SER A 909 0.35 32.30 15.52
C SER A 909 0.94 32.60 16.89
N LEU A 910 1.74 33.67 16.99
CA LEU A 910 2.28 34.14 18.27
C LEU A 910 1.16 34.56 19.24
N ASP A 911 0.18 35.33 18.76
CA ASP A 911 -0.95 35.80 19.57
C ASP A 911 -1.76 34.63 20.14
N ARG A 912 -1.85 33.50 19.40
CA ARG A 912 -2.48 32.27 19.90
C ARG A 912 -1.68 31.63 21.05
N LEU A 913 -0.35 31.61 20.96
CA LEU A 913 0.50 31.11 22.06
C LEU A 913 0.39 31.99 23.31
N VAL A 914 0.31 33.32 23.15
CA VAL A 914 0.09 34.25 24.26
C VAL A 914 -1.23 33.92 24.97
N ALA A 915 -2.32 33.77 24.22
CA ALA A 915 -3.63 33.45 24.78
C ALA A 915 -3.63 32.12 25.56
N ALA A 916 -2.97 31.08 25.01
CA ALA A 916 -2.85 29.79 25.68
C ALA A 916 -2.07 29.87 27.01
N ILE A 917 -0.97 30.65 27.04
CA ILE A 917 -0.20 30.87 28.27
C ILE A 917 -0.99 31.70 29.29
N GLU A 918 -1.75 32.70 28.86
CA GLU A 918 -2.60 33.49 29.76
C GLU A 918 -3.69 32.65 30.42
N GLU A 919 -4.26 31.68 29.70
CA GLU A 919 -5.18 30.70 30.27
C GLU A 919 -4.50 29.86 31.37
N GLN A 920 -3.28 29.37 31.12
CA GLN A 920 -2.50 28.61 32.10
C GLN A 920 -2.16 29.46 33.34
N ILE A 921 -1.77 30.73 33.17
CA ILE A 921 -1.55 31.66 34.28
C ILE A 921 -2.82 31.78 35.14
N ALA A 922 -4.00 31.90 34.51
CA ALA A 922 -5.26 32.01 35.23
C ALA A 922 -5.60 30.73 36.01
N VAL A 923 -5.28 29.55 35.47
CA VAL A 923 -5.41 28.25 36.17
C VAL A 923 -4.49 28.19 37.38
N HIS A 924 -3.18 28.45 37.22
CA HIS A 924 -2.23 28.36 38.34
C HIS A 924 -2.45 29.40 39.43
N LYS A 925 -2.98 30.59 39.11
CA LYS A 925 -3.37 31.61 40.10
C LYS A 925 -4.47 31.14 41.06
N LYS A 926 -5.32 30.19 40.64
CA LYS A 926 -6.42 29.64 41.47
C LYS A 926 -5.95 28.53 42.41
N ARG A 927 -4.82 27.89 42.10
CA ARG A 927 -4.25 26.79 42.91
C ARG A 927 -3.60 27.34 44.20
N ARG A 928 -3.47 26.49 45.23
CA ARG A 928 -2.97 26.87 46.57
C ARG A 928 -1.97 25.85 47.08
N PHE A 929 -0.69 26.24 47.08
CA PHE A 929 0.47 25.46 47.56
C PHE A 929 1.66 26.42 47.73
N ALA A 930 2.74 26.01 48.39
CA ALA A 930 3.82 26.90 48.81
C ALA A 930 4.59 27.54 47.62
N GLU A 931 4.87 26.75 46.59
CA GLU A 931 5.64 27.16 45.41
C GLU A 931 4.81 27.89 44.35
N GLN A 932 3.51 28.12 44.59
CA GLN A 932 2.58 28.68 43.62
C GLN A 932 3.03 30.01 42.99
N PRO A 933 3.62 30.97 43.74
CA PRO A 933 4.16 32.19 43.14
C PRO A 933 5.27 31.92 42.11
N ARG A 934 6.09 30.87 42.31
CA ARG A 934 7.18 30.49 41.39
C ARG A 934 6.62 29.87 40.12
N VAL A 935 5.62 29.01 40.25
CA VAL A 935 4.90 28.43 39.09
C VAL A 935 4.27 29.55 38.27
N VAL A 936 3.53 30.48 38.88
CA VAL A 936 2.91 31.60 38.15
C VAL A 936 3.97 32.48 37.45
N ALA A 937 5.10 32.74 38.11
CA ALA A 937 6.19 33.52 37.52
C ALA A 937 6.77 32.86 36.26
N TYR A 938 6.92 31.53 36.25
CA TYR A 938 7.43 30.77 35.09
C TYR A 938 6.60 31.00 33.81
N PHE A 939 5.27 30.96 33.93
CA PHE A 939 4.38 31.22 32.79
C PHE A 939 4.31 32.71 32.43
N GLN A 940 4.40 33.61 33.42
CA GLN A 940 4.44 35.06 33.16
C GLN A 940 5.69 35.46 32.35
N GLU A 941 6.84 34.87 32.65
CA GLU A 941 8.08 35.09 31.91
C GLU A 941 7.98 34.61 30.45
N ALA A 942 7.35 33.46 30.21
CA ALA A 942 7.08 32.99 28.85
C ALA A 942 6.19 33.98 28.08
N ARG A 943 5.09 34.45 28.70
CA ARG A 943 4.23 35.48 28.09
C ARG A 943 5.03 36.75 27.77
N ASP A 944 5.86 37.24 28.69
CA ASP A 944 6.68 38.43 28.48
C ASP A 944 7.67 38.28 27.33
N THR A 945 8.25 37.09 27.19
CA THR A 945 9.13 36.77 26.06
C THR A 945 8.38 36.84 24.73
N LEU A 946 7.18 36.26 24.64
CA LEU A 946 6.34 36.38 23.45
C LEU A 946 5.97 37.83 23.12
N MET A 947 5.64 38.64 24.13
CA MET A 947 5.32 40.06 23.92
C MET A 947 6.52 40.86 23.39
N LYS A 948 7.74 40.54 23.82
CA LYS A 948 8.98 41.12 23.25
C LYS A 948 9.17 40.71 21.79
N ILE A 949 9.00 39.42 21.46
CA ILE A 949 9.09 38.92 20.09
C ILE A 949 8.05 39.60 19.18
N ARG A 950 6.82 39.77 19.68
CA ARG A 950 5.74 40.47 18.98
C ARG A 950 6.12 41.91 18.65
N ALA A 951 6.66 42.65 19.62
CA ALA A 951 7.08 44.04 19.44
C ALA A 951 8.23 44.19 18.45
N ALA A 952 9.12 43.20 18.36
CA ALA A 952 10.23 43.15 17.40
C ALA A 952 9.82 42.69 15.99
N GLY A 953 8.56 42.24 15.80
CA GLY A 953 8.10 41.67 14.53
C GLY A 953 8.80 40.34 14.20
N GLY A 954 9.03 39.50 15.21
CA GLY A 954 9.70 38.20 15.11
C GLY A 954 11.06 38.17 15.80
N MET A 955 11.59 36.96 16.02
CA MET A 955 12.87 36.73 16.70
C MET A 955 14.04 37.38 15.95
N ALA A 956 15.06 37.81 16.69
CA ALA A 956 16.29 38.38 16.11
C ALA A 956 17.16 37.29 15.47
N THR A 957 18.09 37.69 14.59
CA THR A 957 19.04 36.78 13.95
C THR A 957 19.95 36.14 15.00
N GLY A 958 19.91 34.81 15.12
CA GLY A 958 20.72 34.07 16.10
C GLY A 958 20.10 33.97 17.51
N GLU A 959 18.98 34.64 17.77
CA GLU A 959 18.17 34.45 18.97
C GLU A 959 17.05 33.44 18.66
N GLY A 960 17.37 32.15 18.72
CA GLY A 960 16.36 31.09 18.73
C GLY A 960 16.70 30.09 19.83
N PRO A 961 15.75 29.68 20.68
CA PRO A 961 15.94 28.54 21.56
C PRO A 961 16.18 27.23 20.79
#